data_AF-A0A836BBJ9-F1
#
_entry.id   AF-A0A836BBJ9-F1
#
_cell.length_a   1.000
_cell.length_b   1.000
_cell.length_c   1.000
_cell.angle_alpha   90.00
_cell.angle_beta   90.00
_cell.angle_gamma   90.00
#
_symmetry.space_group_name_H-M   'P 1'
#
loop_
_entity.id
_entity.type
_entity.pdbx_description
1 polymer ?
#
loop_
_entity_poly.entity_id
_entity_poly.type
_entity_poly.pdbx_seq_one_letter_code
_entity_poly.pdbx_strand_id
1 'polypeptide(L)'
;MVFSYKRSRQPHESQITRIMCCTDEERKRYNEQLLSIVQTHVAPSFAKNEKTGDFYAAYNKPGAVYDWLKHVDPPEDWLLVLDSDMYLRRPFYPQFFNATRGWCQSADYTYMVGVNNELATRHIPEIEPRHDTLAGPYGRRGDQVGGFFFMHREDMKRVAPLWLKYTEDVREDPESWRLTGDQYVEKGGKPWISEMYGYAFGAAKANVWHKWDKKTMMYPTYRPTEGIPKLMHYGLLFEIGKNYSFDKHWHYDFDVTVCPPWDLKDPKRRTHGIFPEPPRPSSLKKDDFIGYYKDLLAIETLATLNAAFCDYHISHCPPSEQLVSVCKEVFSLYNEAREFIQEAEASYDCQDFHPKCAEWKESGECSKNENYMTENCRKTCDKCNKVEKYFPETTTKELEEKLAKMSKELQPLSEDPDSKGGSGTAPTAQSPQVIPKQEQPVTIIPRNVAPPKQEVRTSPPPMQSSPPPSPPPVESPPPDSPPPKRITRTTVMDSRKTAQKALMVRCYKLSLGIDEVKDCVKAAKEGKEYEVPKKVAAKAADKEVEAAPKAKHTESHLTLDGEGATTETGNDAVDKAKAPDATAEGNAGKKNVRVVQRDLEDLSLTQGEGKKGKAPVIDAPVVGPSLHSLLGRLNTWQALVLWLVVVVAFLALVPRIAKLRRRQRSGMRTE
;
A
#
# COMPACT_ATOMS: atom_id res chain seq x y z
N MET A 1 12.40 -6.11 -4.72
CA MET A 1 11.85 -6.90 -5.84
C MET A 1 12.77 -8.03 -6.35
N VAL A 2 13.96 -7.75 -6.92
CA VAL A 2 14.80 -8.80 -7.57
C VAL A 2 15.15 -9.97 -6.65
N PHE A 3 15.51 -9.68 -5.39
CA PHE A 3 15.82 -10.70 -4.39
C PHE A 3 14.65 -11.66 -4.14
N SER A 4 13.43 -11.14 -4.05
CA SER A 4 12.22 -11.92 -3.79
C SER A 4 11.68 -12.62 -5.04
N TYR A 5 11.87 -12.03 -6.23
CA TYR A 5 11.62 -12.68 -7.52
C TYR A 5 12.36 -14.03 -7.62
N LYS A 6 13.67 -14.04 -7.35
CA LYS A 6 14.51 -15.26 -7.35
C LYS A 6 14.05 -16.32 -6.34
N ARG A 7 13.34 -15.91 -5.28
CA ARG A 7 12.97 -16.77 -4.13
C ARG A 7 11.49 -17.14 -4.07
N SER A 8 10.68 -16.65 -5.01
CA SER A 8 9.22 -16.86 -5.02
C SER A 8 8.75 -17.84 -6.10
N ARG A 9 9.68 -18.60 -6.71
CA ARG A 9 9.38 -19.63 -7.73
C ARG A 9 8.55 -19.12 -8.91
N GLN A 10 8.81 -17.87 -9.33
CA GLN A 10 8.18 -17.32 -10.54
C GLN A 10 8.39 -18.26 -11.74
N PRO A 11 7.49 -18.24 -12.74
CA PRO A 11 7.60 -19.09 -13.92
C PRO A 11 9.02 -19.07 -14.50
N HIS A 12 9.55 -20.23 -14.90
CA HIS A 12 10.94 -20.33 -15.35
C HIS A 12 11.24 -19.41 -16.55
N GLU A 13 10.24 -19.22 -17.41
CA GLU A 13 10.31 -18.39 -18.62
C GLU A 13 9.94 -16.92 -18.37
N SER A 14 9.51 -16.53 -17.15
CA SER A 14 9.19 -15.13 -16.90
C SER A 14 10.43 -14.26 -16.78
N GLN A 15 10.28 -12.98 -17.11
CA GLN A 15 11.32 -11.98 -16.95
C GLN A 15 10.85 -10.85 -16.03
N ILE A 16 11.81 -10.25 -15.33
CA ILE A 16 11.60 -9.02 -14.56
C ILE A 16 12.27 -7.87 -15.29
N THR A 17 11.48 -6.85 -15.63
CA THR A 17 11.97 -5.59 -16.21
C THR A 17 11.64 -4.44 -15.26
N ARG A 18 12.65 -3.66 -14.88
CA ARG A 18 12.44 -2.37 -14.23
C ARG A 18 12.06 -1.36 -15.29
N ILE A 19 10.92 -0.71 -15.14
CA ILE A 19 10.55 0.44 -15.94
C ILE A 19 10.78 1.68 -15.07
N MET A 20 11.65 2.59 -15.52
CA MET A 20 11.95 3.81 -14.80
C MET A 20 11.78 5.03 -15.70
N CYS A 21 11.38 6.15 -15.10
CA CYS A 21 11.40 7.46 -15.74
C CYS A 21 12.56 8.27 -15.23
N CYS A 22 13.25 8.98 -16.12
CA CYS A 22 14.20 10.01 -15.73
C CYS A 22 14.34 11.08 -16.80
N THR A 23 14.80 12.27 -16.41
CA THR A 23 15.37 13.23 -17.35
C THR A 23 16.79 12.81 -17.75
N ASP A 24 17.33 13.38 -18.83
CA ASP A 24 18.71 13.12 -19.24
C ASP A 24 19.73 13.48 -18.14
N GLU A 25 19.46 14.54 -17.36
CA GLU A 25 20.30 14.97 -16.23
C GLU A 25 20.21 14.02 -15.04
N GLU A 26 19.02 13.48 -14.75
CA GLU A 26 18.84 12.46 -13.72
C GLU A 26 19.52 11.16 -14.12
N ARG A 27 19.39 10.76 -15.39
CA ARG A 27 20.04 9.57 -15.93
C ARG A 27 21.56 9.63 -15.79
N LYS A 28 22.18 10.78 -16.10
CA LYS A 28 23.63 10.99 -15.97
C LYS A 28 24.13 10.90 -14.53
N ARG A 29 23.27 11.17 -13.54
CA ARG A 29 23.60 11.10 -12.10
C ARG A 29 23.27 9.75 -11.48
N TYR A 30 22.53 8.89 -12.21
CA TYR A 30 22.09 7.62 -11.67
C TYR A 30 23.25 6.61 -11.60
N ASN A 31 23.28 5.79 -10.55
CA ASN A 31 24.32 4.79 -10.38
C ASN A 31 24.16 3.66 -11.41
N GLU A 32 25.13 3.54 -12.33
CA GLU A 32 25.13 2.51 -13.38
C GLU A 32 25.15 1.07 -12.83
N GLN A 33 25.76 0.84 -11.67
CA GLN A 33 25.75 -0.47 -11.01
C GLN A 33 24.32 -0.87 -10.63
N LEU A 34 23.53 0.08 -10.09
CA LEU A 34 22.12 -0.16 -9.79
C LEU A 34 21.29 -0.42 -11.06
N LEU A 35 21.66 0.18 -12.21
CA LEU A 35 21.02 -0.09 -13.49
C LEU A 35 21.26 -1.52 -13.98
N SER A 36 22.42 -2.09 -13.69
CA SER A 36 22.81 -3.42 -14.16
C SER A 36 22.17 -4.61 -13.42
N ILE A 37 21.55 -4.39 -12.25
CA ILE A 37 20.97 -5.47 -11.43
C ILE A 37 19.86 -6.23 -12.15
N VAL A 38 19.10 -5.55 -13.00
CA VAL A 38 17.95 -6.08 -13.72
C VAL A 38 17.78 -5.35 -15.04
N GLN A 39 17.23 -6.03 -16.05
CA GLN A 39 16.86 -5.38 -17.31
C GLN A 39 16.02 -4.13 -17.02
N THR A 40 16.42 -3.02 -17.64
CA THR A 40 15.83 -1.71 -17.34
C THR A 40 15.40 -1.02 -18.62
N HIS A 41 14.11 -0.68 -18.71
CA HIS A 41 13.59 0.27 -19.68
C HIS A 41 13.62 1.67 -19.09
N VAL A 42 14.24 2.61 -19.81
CA VAL A 42 14.36 4.00 -19.39
C VAL A 42 13.46 4.85 -20.27
N ALA A 43 12.33 5.26 -19.72
CA ALA A 43 11.37 6.16 -20.35
C ALA A 43 11.71 7.63 -20.03
N PRO A 44 11.27 8.60 -20.86
CA PRO A 44 11.36 10.01 -20.50
C PRO A 44 10.54 10.31 -19.23
N SER A 45 10.87 11.40 -18.55
CA SER A 45 10.05 11.87 -17.42
C SER A 45 8.72 12.41 -17.91
N PHE A 46 7.63 11.85 -17.37
CA PHE A 46 6.25 12.33 -17.56
C PHE A 46 5.76 13.14 -16.37
N ALA A 47 6.59 13.34 -15.34
CA ALA A 47 6.20 14.01 -14.11
C ALA A 47 5.69 15.45 -14.32
N LYS A 48 6.03 16.07 -15.45
CA LYS A 48 5.51 17.38 -15.83
C LYS A 48 4.61 17.24 -17.06
N ASN A 49 3.36 17.64 -16.94
CA ASN A 49 2.44 17.73 -18.07
C ASN A 49 2.86 18.89 -18.99
N GLU A 50 3.12 18.60 -20.27
CA GLU A 50 3.58 19.60 -21.22
C GLU A 50 2.52 20.66 -21.55
N LYS A 51 1.24 20.29 -21.53
CA LYS A 51 0.12 21.17 -21.93
C LYS A 51 -0.26 22.11 -20.80
N THR A 52 -0.36 21.60 -19.58
CA THR A 52 -0.86 22.37 -18.42
C THR A 52 0.25 22.88 -17.53
N GLY A 53 1.47 22.35 -17.67
CA GLY A 53 2.59 22.63 -16.80
C GLY A 53 2.46 22.01 -15.40
N ASP A 54 1.42 21.20 -15.15
CA ASP A 54 1.22 20.51 -13.86
C ASP A 54 2.38 19.58 -13.56
N PHE A 55 2.91 19.66 -12.34
CA PHE A 55 3.89 18.70 -11.85
C PHE A 55 3.19 17.67 -10.95
N TYR A 56 3.26 16.40 -11.36
CA TYR A 56 2.68 15.27 -10.68
C TYR A 56 3.48 14.00 -11.01
N ALA A 57 4.32 13.57 -10.07
CA ALA A 57 5.22 12.44 -10.27
C ALA A 57 4.51 11.14 -10.66
N ALA A 58 3.25 10.94 -10.24
CA ALA A 58 2.50 9.73 -10.56
C ALA A 58 2.13 9.59 -12.06
N TYR A 59 2.25 10.66 -12.87
CA TYR A 59 2.20 10.54 -14.33
C TYR A 59 3.26 9.58 -14.90
N ASN A 60 4.38 9.42 -14.19
CA ASN A 60 5.45 8.53 -14.63
C ASN A 60 4.98 7.08 -14.78
N LYS A 61 4.16 6.53 -13.87
CA LYS A 61 3.73 5.13 -13.97
C LYS A 61 2.97 4.81 -15.27
N PRO A 62 1.87 5.50 -15.63
CA PRO A 62 1.19 5.26 -16.89
C PRO A 62 2.05 5.61 -18.11
N GLY A 63 2.79 6.73 -18.06
CA GLY A 63 3.64 7.15 -19.17
C GLY A 63 4.76 6.14 -19.46
N ALA A 64 5.41 5.61 -18.43
CA ALA A 64 6.49 4.64 -18.60
C ALA A 64 6.00 3.29 -19.12
N VAL A 65 4.84 2.81 -18.66
CA VAL A 65 4.25 1.56 -19.15
C VAL A 65 3.88 1.70 -20.64
N TYR A 66 3.30 2.85 -21.02
CA TYR A 66 2.98 3.15 -22.41
C TYR A 66 4.25 3.23 -23.28
N ASP A 67 5.26 3.98 -22.83
CA ASP A 67 6.53 4.13 -23.54
C ASP A 67 7.26 2.79 -23.70
N TRP A 68 7.27 1.96 -22.65
CA TRP A 68 7.86 0.62 -22.71
C TRP A 68 7.18 -0.25 -23.77
N LEU A 69 5.84 -0.34 -23.77
CA LEU A 69 5.09 -1.16 -24.73
C LEU A 69 5.12 -0.62 -26.16
N LYS A 70 5.47 0.65 -26.34
CA LYS A 70 5.70 1.25 -27.65
C LYS A 70 7.04 0.82 -28.26
N HIS A 71 8.05 0.56 -27.43
CA HIS A 71 9.41 0.24 -27.87
C HIS A 71 9.77 -1.24 -27.72
N VAL A 72 9.06 -1.97 -26.87
CA VAL A 72 9.33 -3.37 -26.54
C VAL A 72 8.06 -4.18 -26.75
N ASP A 73 8.18 -5.28 -27.48
CA ASP A 73 7.16 -6.32 -27.54
C ASP A 73 7.58 -7.47 -26.60
N PRO A 74 7.11 -7.49 -25.34
CA PRO A 74 7.54 -8.51 -24.38
C PRO A 74 7.09 -9.89 -24.86
N PRO A 75 7.93 -10.93 -24.82
CA PRO A 75 7.58 -12.25 -25.34
C PRO A 75 6.47 -12.94 -24.53
N GLU A 76 6.31 -12.61 -23.25
CA GLU A 76 5.32 -13.20 -22.36
C GLU A 76 3.87 -12.79 -22.71
N ASP A 77 2.97 -13.76 -22.71
CA ASP A 77 1.54 -13.52 -22.94
C ASP A 77 0.87 -12.76 -21.79
N TRP A 78 1.40 -12.89 -20.57
CA TRP A 78 0.83 -12.34 -19.34
C TRP A 78 1.81 -11.39 -18.67
N LEU A 79 1.33 -10.19 -18.34
CA LEU A 79 2.13 -9.15 -17.72
C LEU A 79 1.65 -8.91 -16.28
N LEU A 80 2.60 -8.79 -15.35
CA LEU A 80 2.38 -8.38 -13.98
C LEU A 80 3.04 -7.01 -13.75
N VAL A 81 2.22 -5.96 -13.61
CA VAL A 81 2.69 -4.61 -13.26
C VAL A 81 2.63 -4.45 -11.74
N LEU A 82 3.77 -4.08 -11.13
CA LEU A 82 3.94 -3.92 -9.69
C LEU A 82 4.49 -2.53 -9.36
N ASP A 83 4.19 -2.03 -8.16
CA ASP A 83 4.88 -0.88 -7.60
C ASP A 83 6.26 -1.25 -7.03
N SER A 84 7.14 -0.25 -6.93
CA SER A 84 8.53 -0.44 -6.50
C SER A 84 8.67 -0.76 -5.00
N ASP A 85 7.64 -0.46 -4.20
CA ASP A 85 7.51 -0.77 -2.78
C ASP A 85 6.71 -2.06 -2.53
N MET A 86 6.86 -3.02 -3.45
CA MET A 86 6.29 -4.35 -3.32
C MET A 86 7.37 -5.45 -3.35
N TYR A 87 7.05 -6.61 -2.78
CA TYR A 87 7.86 -7.81 -2.93
C TYR A 87 7.01 -9.08 -3.07
N LEU A 88 7.49 -10.01 -3.90
CA LEU A 88 6.83 -11.27 -4.22
C LEU A 88 7.06 -12.31 -3.12
N ARG A 89 5.99 -12.97 -2.67
CA ARG A 89 6.04 -14.11 -1.74
C ARG A 89 5.81 -15.43 -2.47
N ARG A 90 4.95 -15.42 -3.47
CA ARG A 90 4.47 -16.62 -4.19
C ARG A 90 4.44 -16.36 -5.70
N PRO A 91 4.38 -17.42 -6.52
CA PRO A 91 4.37 -17.23 -7.96
C PRO A 91 3.02 -16.76 -8.50
N PHE A 92 3.12 -16.01 -9.61
CA PHE A 92 1.99 -15.57 -10.42
C PHE A 92 1.90 -16.45 -11.67
N TYR A 93 0.87 -17.28 -11.71
CA TYR A 93 0.55 -18.16 -12.82
C TYR A 93 -0.87 -17.83 -13.30
N PRO A 94 -1.12 -17.71 -14.61
CA PRO A 94 -2.47 -17.47 -15.16
C PRO A 94 -3.52 -18.45 -14.63
N GLN A 95 -3.12 -19.70 -14.40
CA GLN A 95 -3.98 -20.77 -13.91
C GLN A 95 -4.50 -20.51 -12.48
N PHE A 96 -3.74 -19.77 -11.65
CA PHE A 96 -4.18 -19.45 -10.29
C PHE A 96 -5.34 -18.47 -10.24
N PHE A 97 -5.55 -17.71 -11.31
CA PHE A 97 -6.57 -16.67 -11.38
C PHE A 97 -7.70 -17.00 -12.35
N ASN A 98 -7.66 -18.19 -13.00
CA ASN A 98 -8.48 -18.50 -14.16
C ASN A 98 -8.45 -17.33 -15.16
N ALA A 99 -7.23 -16.89 -15.48
CA ALA A 99 -7.00 -15.66 -16.22
C ALA A 99 -7.43 -15.83 -17.68
N THR A 100 -8.17 -14.85 -18.19
CA THR A 100 -8.69 -14.81 -19.56
C THR A 100 -8.52 -13.40 -20.13
N ARG A 101 -8.40 -13.27 -21.46
CA ARG A 101 -8.37 -11.96 -22.11
C ARG A 101 -9.61 -11.13 -21.77
N GLY A 102 -9.45 -9.81 -21.74
CA GLY A 102 -10.46 -8.85 -21.29
C GLY A 102 -10.65 -8.81 -19.77
N TRP A 103 -9.88 -9.61 -19.01
CA TRP A 103 -9.92 -9.63 -17.55
C TRP A 103 -8.54 -9.41 -16.95
N CYS A 104 -8.47 -8.52 -15.96
CA CYS A 104 -7.29 -8.26 -15.15
C CYS A 104 -7.53 -8.71 -13.71
N GLN A 105 -6.54 -9.36 -13.10
CA GLN A 105 -6.52 -9.53 -11.66
C GLN A 105 -5.87 -8.31 -11.01
N SER A 106 -6.49 -7.77 -9.95
CA SER A 106 -5.99 -6.59 -9.22
C SER A 106 -6.32 -6.65 -7.72
N ALA A 107 -5.76 -5.73 -6.94
CA ALA A 107 -6.10 -5.57 -5.53
C ALA A 107 -7.31 -4.65 -5.32
N ASP A 108 -7.81 -4.69 -4.08
CA ASP A 108 -9.04 -4.06 -3.66
C ASP A 108 -8.87 -2.58 -3.22
N TYR A 109 -9.56 -1.64 -3.89
CA TYR A 109 -9.36 -0.19 -3.69
C TYR A 109 -10.70 0.57 -3.55
N THR A 110 -11.54 0.14 -2.60
CA THR A 110 -12.91 0.66 -2.41
C THR A 110 -13.02 2.14 -2.09
N TYR A 111 -11.93 2.79 -1.68
CA TYR A 111 -11.91 4.22 -1.43
C TYR A 111 -12.03 5.05 -2.73
N MET A 112 -11.86 4.43 -3.90
CA MET A 112 -12.09 5.05 -5.21
C MET A 112 -13.59 5.21 -5.50
N VAL A 113 -14.27 6.14 -4.81
CA VAL A 113 -15.73 6.33 -4.92
C VAL A 113 -16.20 6.99 -6.22
N GLY A 114 -15.27 7.45 -7.06
CA GLY A 114 -15.50 8.16 -8.31
C GLY A 114 -15.98 7.31 -9.48
N VAL A 115 -16.08 5.99 -9.30
CA VAL A 115 -16.38 5.05 -10.40
C VAL A 115 -17.85 4.96 -10.78
N ASN A 116 -18.77 5.42 -9.92
CA ASN A 116 -20.22 5.38 -10.13
C ASN A 116 -20.91 6.73 -9.82
N ASN A 117 -20.16 7.82 -9.85
CA ASN A 117 -20.67 9.17 -9.60
C ASN A 117 -20.42 10.10 -10.80
N GLU A 118 -20.61 11.41 -10.61
CA GLU A 118 -20.43 12.43 -11.64
C GLU A 118 -19.07 12.34 -12.35
N LEU A 119 -17.99 11.94 -11.66
CA LEU A 119 -16.66 11.82 -12.22
C LEU A 119 -16.66 10.81 -13.38
N ALA A 120 -17.12 9.59 -13.13
CA ALA A 120 -17.24 8.57 -14.16
C ALA A 120 -18.12 9.02 -15.33
N THR A 121 -19.25 9.67 -15.07
CA THR A 121 -20.13 10.15 -16.15
C THR A 121 -19.51 11.28 -16.98
N ARG A 122 -18.58 12.07 -16.44
CA ARG A 122 -17.89 13.12 -17.20
C ARG A 122 -16.76 12.57 -18.05
N HIS A 123 -16.02 11.61 -17.53
CA HIS A 123 -14.81 11.09 -18.19
C HIS A 123 -15.09 9.94 -19.16
N ILE A 124 -16.08 9.09 -18.85
CA ILE A 124 -16.44 7.93 -19.68
C ILE A 124 -17.98 7.78 -19.83
N PRO A 125 -18.70 8.83 -20.31
CA PRO A 125 -20.15 8.79 -20.48
C PRO A 125 -20.65 7.66 -21.39
N GLU A 126 -19.83 7.25 -22.35
CA GLU A 126 -20.12 6.22 -23.33
C GLU A 126 -20.07 4.79 -22.78
N ILE A 127 -19.49 4.58 -21.61
CA ILE A 127 -19.37 3.25 -21.00
C ILE A 127 -20.60 2.98 -20.15
N GLU A 128 -21.46 2.06 -20.59
CA GLU A 128 -22.67 1.71 -19.88
C GLU A 128 -22.41 1.27 -18.43
N PRO A 129 -23.25 1.69 -17.46
CA PRO A 129 -23.15 1.25 -16.07
C PRO A 129 -23.22 -0.28 -15.96
N ARG A 130 -22.35 -0.84 -15.14
CA ARG A 130 -22.30 -2.28 -14.87
C ARG A 130 -23.42 -2.69 -13.91
N HIS A 131 -24.05 -3.83 -14.19
CA HIS A 131 -25.13 -4.41 -13.39
C HIS A 131 -24.65 -5.48 -12.39
N ASP A 132 -23.35 -5.53 -12.13
CA ASP A 132 -22.71 -6.45 -11.19
C ASP A 132 -21.97 -5.68 -10.08
N THR A 133 -21.56 -6.39 -9.03
CA THR A 133 -20.76 -5.84 -7.92
C THR A 133 -19.38 -6.49 -7.83
N LEU A 134 -18.84 -6.98 -8.96
CA LEU A 134 -17.67 -7.84 -8.96
C LEU A 134 -16.41 -7.12 -8.48
N ALA A 135 -16.17 -5.88 -8.94
CA ALA A 135 -15.01 -5.06 -8.62
C ALA A 135 -15.40 -3.60 -8.30
N GLY A 136 -16.49 -3.43 -7.55
CA GLY A 136 -16.99 -2.13 -7.12
C GLY A 136 -18.51 -2.12 -6.91
N PRO A 137 -19.11 -0.94 -6.68
CA PRO A 137 -20.53 -0.80 -6.45
C PRO A 137 -21.36 -1.05 -7.72
N TYR A 138 -22.63 -1.42 -7.54
CA TYR A 138 -23.60 -1.50 -8.64
C TYR A 138 -23.70 -0.15 -9.37
N GLY A 139 -23.82 -0.17 -10.70
CA GLY A 139 -23.91 1.03 -11.54
C GLY A 139 -22.58 1.73 -11.82
N ARG A 140 -21.45 1.12 -11.44
CA ARG A 140 -20.10 1.61 -11.77
C ARG A 140 -19.83 1.59 -13.28
N ARG A 141 -19.06 2.56 -13.75
CA ARG A 141 -18.52 2.62 -15.13
C ARG A 141 -17.02 2.32 -15.19
N GLY A 142 -16.33 2.39 -14.05
CA GLY A 142 -14.96 1.88 -13.85
C GLY A 142 -14.91 0.90 -12.67
N ASP A 143 -13.76 0.26 -12.47
CA ASP A 143 -13.53 -0.66 -11.33
C ASP A 143 -12.79 0.04 -10.17
N GLN A 144 -13.07 -0.37 -8.93
CA GLN A 144 -12.39 0.13 -7.72
C GLN A 144 -11.11 -0.66 -7.43
N VAL A 145 -10.11 -0.50 -8.30
CA VAL A 145 -8.92 -1.37 -8.35
C VAL A 145 -7.62 -0.60 -8.36
N GLY A 146 -6.56 -1.22 -7.85
CA GLY A 146 -5.22 -0.66 -7.82
C GLY A 146 -4.16 -1.66 -7.35
N GLY A 147 -2.96 -1.14 -7.03
CA GLY A 147 -1.85 -1.89 -6.48
C GLY A 147 -1.06 -2.67 -7.53
N PHE A 148 -1.61 -3.78 -8.02
CA PHE A 148 -0.99 -4.62 -9.05
C PHE A 148 -1.95 -4.88 -10.21
N PHE A 149 -1.41 -5.10 -11.40
CA PHE A 149 -2.22 -5.43 -12.58
C PHE A 149 -1.67 -6.66 -13.25
N PHE A 150 -2.44 -7.76 -13.23
CA PHE A 150 -2.09 -9.01 -13.89
C PHE A 150 -3.09 -9.30 -15.01
N MET A 151 -2.67 -9.08 -16.26
CA MET A 151 -3.52 -9.22 -17.45
C MET A 151 -2.73 -9.68 -18.66
N HIS A 152 -3.44 -10.04 -19.73
CA HIS A 152 -2.81 -10.43 -20.99
C HIS A 152 -2.09 -9.24 -21.65
N ARG A 153 -0.94 -9.46 -22.29
CA ARG A 153 -0.12 -8.44 -22.99
C ARG A 153 -0.97 -7.56 -23.93
N GLU A 154 -1.75 -8.20 -24.80
CA GLU A 154 -2.67 -7.51 -25.73
C GLU A 154 -3.76 -6.67 -25.04
N ASP A 155 -4.15 -6.98 -23.81
CA ASP A 155 -5.05 -6.12 -23.04
C ASP A 155 -4.29 -4.90 -22.52
N MET A 156 -3.09 -5.10 -21.96
CA MET A 156 -2.24 -4.00 -21.50
C MET A 156 -1.87 -3.03 -22.64
N LYS A 157 -1.60 -3.53 -23.85
CA LYS A 157 -1.35 -2.70 -25.04
C LYS A 157 -2.52 -1.76 -25.37
N ARG A 158 -3.77 -2.19 -25.13
CA ARG A 158 -4.96 -1.34 -25.30
C ARG A 158 -5.15 -0.36 -24.14
N VAL A 159 -4.86 -0.79 -22.91
CA VAL A 159 -5.04 0.02 -21.69
C VAL A 159 -3.98 1.12 -21.57
N ALA A 160 -2.71 0.82 -21.81
CA ALA A 160 -1.58 1.72 -21.57
C ALA A 160 -1.72 3.13 -22.17
N PRO A 161 -2.07 3.32 -23.47
CA PRO A 161 -2.26 4.67 -24.02
C PRO A 161 -3.42 5.44 -23.37
N LEU A 162 -4.47 4.72 -22.95
CA LEU A 162 -5.65 5.32 -22.32
C LEU A 162 -5.40 5.68 -20.86
N TRP A 163 -4.56 4.92 -20.18
CA TRP A 163 -4.19 5.15 -18.78
C TRP A 163 -3.59 6.55 -18.60
N LEU A 164 -2.57 6.92 -19.38
CA LEU A 164 -1.98 8.25 -19.29
C LEU A 164 -3.01 9.34 -19.63
N LYS A 165 -3.73 9.17 -20.75
CA LYS A 165 -4.75 10.12 -21.21
C LYS A 165 -5.80 10.43 -20.13
N TYR A 166 -6.41 9.41 -19.53
CA TYR A 166 -7.43 9.64 -18.50
C TYR A 166 -6.83 10.10 -17.17
N THR A 167 -5.55 9.81 -16.90
CA THR A 167 -4.85 10.38 -15.74
C THR A 167 -4.79 11.90 -15.86
N GLU A 168 -4.40 12.41 -17.03
CA GLU A 168 -4.38 13.85 -17.33
C GLU A 168 -5.78 14.46 -17.23
N ASP A 169 -6.79 13.83 -17.84
CA ASP A 169 -8.16 14.34 -17.83
C ASP A 169 -8.73 14.46 -16.41
N VAL A 170 -8.56 13.43 -15.57
CA VAL A 170 -9.05 13.46 -14.19
C VAL A 170 -8.27 14.46 -13.35
N ARG A 171 -6.95 14.60 -13.60
CA ARG A 171 -6.08 15.53 -12.89
C ARG A 171 -6.42 17.00 -13.18
N GLU A 172 -6.91 17.30 -14.38
CA GLU A 172 -7.33 18.64 -14.79
C GLU A 172 -8.83 18.93 -14.57
N ASP A 173 -9.63 17.94 -14.18
CA ASP A 173 -11.05 18.15 -13.85
C ASP A 173 -11.17 18.99 -12.56
N PRO A 174 -11.74 20.21 -12.63
CA PRO A 174 -11.83 21.13 -11.49
C PRO A 174 -12.75 20.64 -10.37
N GLU A 175 -13.59 19.63 -10.65
CA GLU A 175 -14.54 19.04 -9.72
C GLU A 175 -14.04 17.68 -9.18
N SER A 176 -12.90 17.18 -9.65
CA SER A 176 -12.37 15.87 -9.24
C SER A 176 -12.07 15.77 -7.75
N TRP A 177 -11.66 16.87 -7.10
CA TRP A 177 -11.33 16.91 -5.67
C TRP A 177 -12.48 16.43 -4.75
N ARG A 178 -13.74 16.65 -5.14
CA ARG A 178 -14.90 16.24 -4.32
C ARG A 178 -15.45 14.86 -4.68
N LEU A 179 -14.99 14.25 -5.78
CA LEU A 179 -15.61 13.06 -6.37
C LEU A 179 -14.76 11.81 -6.30
N THR A 180 -13.45 11.98 -6.11
CA THR A 180 -12.47 10.89 -6.17
C THR A 180 -12.38 10.08 -4.88
N GLY A 181 -12.87 10.60 -3.75
CA GLY A 181 -12.66 9.96 -2.44
C GLY A 181 -11.24 10.10 -1.90
N ASP A 182 -10.41 10.93 -2.55
CA ASP A 182 -9.09 11.28 -2.06
C ASP A 182 -9.21 12.07 -0.74
N GLN A 183 -8.62 11.55 0.32
CA GLN A 183 -8.64 12.18 1.64
C GLN A 183 -7.58 13.27 1.80
N TYR A 184 -6.64 13.37 0.86
CA TYR A 184 -5.50 14.28 0.90
C TYR A 184 -5.65 15.48 -0.03
N VAL A 185 -6.73 15.55 -0.81
CA VAL A 185 -7.00 16.69 -1.69
C VAL A 185 -7.73 17.80 -0.94
N GLU A 186 -7.21 19.01 -1.04
CA GLU A 186 -7.91 20.21 -0.54
C GLU A 186 -9.04 20.62 -1.49
N LYS A 187 -9.97 21.45 -1.00
CA LYS A 187 -11.07 21.96 -1.83
C LYS A 187 -10.52 22.74 -3.04
N GLY A 188 -10.89 22.30 -4.25
CA GLY A 188 -10.42 22.88 -5.52
C GLY A 188 -8.99 22.44 -5.90
N GLY A 189 -8.38 21.53 -5.14
CA GLY A 189 -7.08 20.95 -5.45
C GLY A 189 -7.14 19.87 -6.52
N LYS A 190 -5.97 19.35 -6.90
CA LYS A 190 -5.85 18.22 -7.82
C LYS A 190 -5.65 16.91 -7.04
N PRO A 191 -6.44 15.84 -7.28
CA PRO A 191 -6.34 14.59 -6.52
C PRO A 191 -4.99 13.87 -6.70
N TRP A 192 -4.45 13.34 -5.62
CA TRP A 192 -3.24 12.52 -5.59
C TRP A 192 -3.40 11.15 -6.23
N ILE A 193 -4.64 10.69 -6.37
CA ILE A 193 -5.00 9.37 -6.92
C ILE A 193 -5.56 9.47 -8.36
N SER A 194 -5.23 10.53 -9.10
CA SER A 194 -5.69 10.75 -10.48
C SER A 194 -5.25 9.63 -11.43
N GLU A 195 -4.06 9.09 -11.23
CA GLU A 195 -3.50 7.97 -12.02
C GLU A 195 -4.25 6.66 -11.80
N MET A 196 -4.82 6.46 -10.60
CA MET A 196 -5.66 5.31 -10.31
C MET A 196 -6.96 5.37 -11.11
N TYR A 197 -7.60 6.54 -11.18
CA TYR A 197 -8.78 6.74 -12.03
C TYR A 197 -8.44 6.69 -13.50
N GLY A 198 -7.28 7.23 -13.88
CA GLY A 198 -6.76 7.10 -15.24
C GLY A 198 -6.67 5.64 -15.67
N TYR A 199 -6.17 4.76 -14.80
CA TYR A 199 -6.15 3.33 -15.04
C TYR A 199 -7.56 2.76 -15.19
N ALA A 200 -8.41 2.96 -14.18
CA ALA A 200 -9.75 2.37 -14.14
C ALA A 200 -10.61 2.77 -15.34
N PHE A 201 -10.56 4.04 -15.73
CA PHE A 201 -11.29 4.55 -16.89
C PHE A 201 -10.65 4.11 -18.21
N GLY A 202 -9.32 4.07 -18.29
CA GLY A 202 -8.61 3.54 -19.45
C GLY A 202 -8.90 2.06 -19.69
N ALA A 203 -8.95 1.26 -18.62
CA ALA A 203 -9.32 -0.15 -18.69
C ALA A 203 -10.76 -0.35 -19.15
N ALA A 204 -11.71 0.38 -18.57
CA ALA A 204 -13.11 0.34 -18.98
C ALA A 204 -13.27 0.72 -20.46
N LYS A 205 -12.59 1.77 -20.91
CA LYS A 205 -12.58 2.21 -22.32
C LYS A 205 -11.96 1.18 -23.27
N ALA A 206 -10.96 0.42 -22.80
CA ALA A 206 -10.34 -0.68 -23.53
C ALA A 206 -11.15 -1.99 -23.49
N ASN A 207 -12.31 -2.00 -22.82
CA ASN A 207 -13.11 -3.17 -22.50
C ASN A 207 -12.30 -4.26 -21.76
N VAL A 208 -11.52 -3.83 -20.77
CA VAL A 208 -10.78 -4.69 -19.84
C VAL A 208 -11.35 -4.47 -18.44
N TRP A 209 -11.88 -5.53 -17.84
CA TRP A 209 -12.56 -5.50 -16.54
C TRP A 209 -11.81 -6.30 -15.49
N HIS A 210 -12.18 -6.16 -14.22
CA HIS A 210 -11.38 -6.72 -13.14
C HIS A 210 -12.08 -7.85 -12.38
N LYS A 211 -11.27 -8.85 -12.04
CA LYS A 211 -11.48 -9.68 -10.85
C LYS A 211 -10.53 -9.11 -9.79
N TRP A 212 -11.07 -8.72 -8.66
CA TRP A 212 -10.28 -8.15 -7.56
C TRP A 212 -10.39 -9.04 -6.33
N ASP A 213 -9.40 -8.99 -5.45
CA ASP A 213 -9.42 -9.68 -4.16
C ASP A 213 -8.54 -8.96 -3.13
N LYS A 214 -8.67 -9.35 -1.85
CA LYS A 214 -7.86 -8.85 -0.72
C LYS A 214 -6.74 -9.79 -0.31
N LYS A 215 -6.59 -10.92 -0.99
CA LYS A 215 -5.69 -12.02 -0.58
C LYS A 215 -4.43 -12.10 -1.44
N THR A 216 -4.40 -11.50 -2.62
CA THR A 216 -3.27 -11.55 -3.53
C THR A 216 -2.21 -10.55 -3.11
N MET A 217 -2.61 -9.31 -2.78
CA MET A 217 -1.73 -8.25 -2.28
C MET A 217 -2.15 -7.84 -0.86
N MET A 218 -1.18 -7.65 0.03
CA MET A 218 -1.45 -7.23 1.41
C MET A 218 -0.45 -6.19 1.91
N TYR A 219 -0.94 -5.25 2.71
CA TYR A 219 -0.09 -4.36 3.49
C TYR A 219 0.30 -5.04 4.82
N PRO A 220 1.53 -4.87 5.32
CA PRO A 220 1.95 -5.42 6.62
C PRO A 220 1.09 -5.02 7.82
N THR A 221 0.36 -3.91 7.72
CA THR A 221 -0.56 -3.43 8.76
C THR A 221 -1.93 -4.10 8.74
N TYR A 222 -2.29 -4.78 7.64
CA TYR A 222 -3.61 -5.39 7.46
C TYR A 222 -3.65 -6.81 8.00
N ARG A 223 -4.79 -7.18 8.58
CA ARG A 223 -5.02 -8.53 9.09
C ARG A 223 -5.31 -9.50 7.92
N PRO A 224 -4.57 -10.62 7.80
CA PRO A 224 -4.78 -11.60 6.73
C PRO A 224 -6.03 -12.47 6.99
N THR A 225 -7.22 -11.96 6.67
CA THR A 225 -8.49 -12.67 6.93
C THR A 225 -9.05 -13.42 5.71
N GLU A 226 -8.56 -13.15 4.50
CA GLU A 226 -9.15 -13.65 3.25
C GLU A 226 -8.24 -14.61 2.48
N GLY A 227 -7.10 -14.97 3.06
CA GLY A 227 -6.14 -15.87 2.44
C GLY A 227 -4.70 -15.50 2.72
N ILE A 228 -3.81 -16.25 2.08
CA ILE A 228 -2.37 -16.09 2.21
C ILE A 228 -1.83 -15.16 1.11
N PRO A 229 -1.16 -14.04 1.46
CA PRO A 229 -0.67 -13.08 0.49
C PRO A 229 0.39 -13.63 -0.46
N LYS A 230 0.19 -13.39 -1.76
CA LYS A 230 1.19 -13.66 -2.81
C LYS A 230 2.18 -12.51 -2.99
N LEU A 231 1.76 -11.30 -2.63
CA LEU A 231 2.46 -10.03 -2.82
C LEU A 231 2.29 -9.19 -1.56
N MET A 232 3.35 -8.53 -1.12
CA MET A 232 3.29 -7.57 -0.03
C MET A 232 3.61 -6.18 -0.54
N HIS A 233 2.86 -5.20 -0.06
CA HIS A 233 3.02 -3.78 -0.38
C HIS A 233 3.36 -3.02 0.90
N TYR A 234 4.60 -2.55 1.03
CA TYR A 234 5.10 -1.90 2.26
C TYR A 234 5.01 -0.37 2.19
N GLY A 235 3.97 0.15 1.54
CA GLY A 235 3.76 1.59 1.32
C GLY A 235 3.16 2.36 2.51
N LEU A 236 2.73 1.67 3.57
CA LEU A 236 2.07 2.26 4.75
C LEU A 236 2.88 2.01 6.02
N LEU A 237 2.68 2.87 7.02
CA LEU A 237 3.14 2.63 8.39
C LEU A 237 2.60 1.29 8.92
N PHE A 238 3.48 0.50 9.51
CA PHE A 238 3.10 -0.67 10.29
C PHE A 238 3.88 -0.76 11.59
N GLU A 239 3.27 -1.45 12.55
CA GLU A 239 3.80 -1.65 13.90
C GLU A 239 3.86 -3.14 14.22
N ILE A 240 4.90 -3.54 14.95
CA ILE A 240 5.10 -4.89 15.46
C ILE A 240 5.20 -4.79 16.98
N GLY A 241 4.20 -5.30 17.69
CA GLY A 241 4.04 -5.05 19.12
C GLY A 241 3.99 -3.55 19.45
N LYS A 242 4.60 -3.14 20.56
CA LYS A 242 4.59 -1.74 21.05
C LYS A 242 5.89 -0.97 20.78
N ASN A 243 6.94 -1.66 20.38
CA ASN A 243 8.31 -1.15 20.42
C ASN A 243 8.94 -1.00 19.02
N TYR A 244 8.29 -1.52 17.98
CA TYR A 244 8.80 -1.44 16.62
C TYR A 244 7.73 -0.85 15.70
N SER A 245 8.17 0.08 14.88
CA SER A 245 7.37 0.71 13.84
C SER A 245 8.25 0.93 12.63
N PHE A 246 7.68 0.82 11.44
CA PHE A 246 8.38 1.10 10.19
C PHE A 246 7.49 1.89 9.26
N ASP A 247 8.08 2.93 8.65
CA ASP A 247 7.51 3.67 7.53
C ASP A 247 8.62 3.97 6.52
N LYS A 248 8.41 3.56 5.26
CA LYS A 248 9.40 3.76 4.20
C LYS A 248 9.80 5.23 4.03
N HIS A 249 8.90 6.17 4.32
CA HIS A 249 9.15 7.60 4.13
C HIS A 249 10.20 8.16 5.09
N TRP A 250 10.49 7.46 6.20
CA TRP A 250 11.60 7.83 7.09
C TRP A 250 12.97 7.57 6.46
N HIS A 251 13.04 6.81 5.38
CA HIS A 251 14.27 6.34 4.73
C HIS A 251 14.42 6.89 3.30
N TYR A 252 13.92 8.10 3.04
CA TYR A 252 13.94 8.72 1.71
C TYR A 252 15.36 8.96 1.15
N ASP A 253 16.36 9.04 2.01
CA ASP A 253 17.78 9.25 1.71
C ASP A 253 18.61 7.98 1.95
N PHE A 254 17.98 6.80 1.97
CA PHE A 254 18.70 5.54 2.12
C PHE A 254 19.47 5.19 0.85
N ASP A 255 20.79 5.07 0.96
CA ASP A 255 21.67 4.68 -0.14
C ASP A 255 22.26 3.29 0.12
N VAL A 256 21.79 2.33 -0.69
CA VAL A 256 22.22 0.92 -0.64
C VAL A 256 23.63 0.72 -1.20
N THR A 257 24.22 1.72 -1.84
CA THR A 257 25.51 1.58 -2.55
C THR A 257 26.72 1.79 -1.65
N VAL A 258 26.53 2.32 -0.44
CA VAL A 258 27.61 2.56 0.51
C VAL A 258 28.02 1.27 1.20
N CYS A 259 29.27 0.89 1.01
CA CYS A 259 29.91 -0.24 1.68
C CYS A 259 30.27 0.08 3.16
N PRO A 260 30.43 -0.94 4.01
CA PRO A 260 30.80 -0.74 5.41
C PRO A 260 32.21 -0.13 5.56
N PRO A 261 32.50 0.54 6.69
CA PRO A 261 31.74 0.52 7.94
C PRO A 261 30.49 1.44 7.95
N TRP A 262 29.38 0.90 8.45
CA TRP A 262 28.11 1.60 8.66
C TRP A 262 27.92 2.00 10.13
N ASP A 263 27.26 3.14 10.35
CA ASP A 263 26.71 3.49 11.67
C ASP A 263 25.32 2.89 11.85
N LEU A 264 25.22 1.87 12.70
CA LEU A 264 23.99 1.12 12.95
C LEU A 264 23.35 1.44 14.31
N LYS A 265 23.82 2.50 15.01
CA LYS A 265 23.40 2.83 16.37
C LYS A 265 21.96 3.32 16.48
N ASP A 266 21.44 3.97 15.44
CA ASP A 266 20.07 4.49 15.45
C ASP A 266 19.07 3.32 15.24
N PRO A 267 18.19 3.04 16.22
CA PRO A 267 17.24 1.94 16.15
C PRO A 267 15.97 2.28 15.36
N LYS A 268 15.83 3.52 14.87
CA LYS A 268 14.64 4.01 14.16
C LYS A 268 14.93 4.38 12.71
N ARG A 269 16.12 4.88 12.42
CA ARG A 269 16.46 5.33 11.06
C ARG A 269 17.93 5.14 10.75
N ARG A 270 18.20 4.46 9.64
CA ARG A 270 19.53 4.30 9.05
C ARG A 270 19.48 4.83 7.62
N THR A 271 20.58 5.38 7.15
CA THR A 271 20.73 5.91 5.78
C THR A 271 21.53 4.99 4.86
N HIS A 272 22.18 3.95 5.40
CA HIS A 272 23.00 3.02 4.62
C HIS A 272 23.01 1.63 5.28
N GLY A 273 23.54 0.63 4.57
CA GLY A 273 23.69 -0.74 5.07
C GLY A 273 22.37 -1.50 5.10
N ILE A 274 21.70 -1.52 6.25
CA ILE A 274 20.42 -2.22 6.43
C ILE A 274 19.42 -1.37 7.21
N PHE A 275 18.13 -1.65 7.10
CA PHE A 275 17.12 -1.04 7.96
C PHE A 275 17.21 -1.56 9.40
N PRO A 276 16.74 -0.78 10.39
CA PRO A 276 16.62 -1.24 11.77
C PRO A 276 15.88 -2.58 11.84
N GLU A 277 16.46 -3.52 12.56
CA GLU A 277 16.00 -4.90 12.62
C GLU A 277 14.67 -4.99 13.37
N PRO A 278 13.68 -5.73 12.84
CA PRO A 278 12.44 -6.01 13.57
C PRO A 278 12.71 -7.00 14.72
N PRO A 279 11.77 -7.13 15.67
CA PRO A 279 11.87 -8.19 16.68
C PRO A 279 11.91 -9.58 16.04
N ARG A 280 12.52 -10.54 16.73
CA ARG A 280 12.60 -11.94 16.29
C ARG A 280 11.20 -12.59 16.32
N PRO A 281 10.84 -13.43 15.34
CA PRO A 281 9.56 -14.16 15.32
C PRO A 281 9.27 -14.92 16.62
N SER A 282 10.30 -15.54 17.21
CA SER A 282 10.24 -16.25 18.50
C SER A 282 9.79 -15.40 19.69
N SER A 283 9.88 -14.08 19.60
CA SER A 283 9.43 -13.15 20.65
C SER A 283 7.94 -12.77 20.57
N LEU A 284 7.25 -13.15 19.50
CA LEU A 284 5.84 -12.82 19.31
C LEU A 284 4.93 -13.68 20.20
N LYS A 285 3.81 -13.08 20.64
CA LYS A 285 2.76 -13.80 21.37
C LYS A 285 1.80 -14.47 20.39
N LYS A 286 1.37 -15.70 20.69
CA LYS A 286 0.46 -16.50 19.86
C LYS A 286 -1.02 -16.43 20.30
N ASP A 287 -1.37 -15.50 21.20
CA ASP A 287 -2.71 -15.41 21.83
C ASP A 287 -3.83 -15.09 20.81
N ASP A 288 -3.54 -14.27 19.81
CA ASP A 288 -4.42 -13.95 18.67
C ASP A 288 -3.72 -14.42 17.40
N PHE A 289 -4.14 -15.54 16.82
CA PHE A 289 -3.48 -16.13 15.66
C PHE A 289 -3.42 -15.18 14.45
N ILE A 290 -4.50 -14.44 14.18
CA ILE A 290 -4.52 -13.49 13.04
C ILE A 290 -3.62 -12.29 13.33
N GLY A 291 -3.61 -11.80 14.58
CA GLY A 291 -2.68 -10.76 15.02
C GLY A 291 -1.22 -11.21 14.94
N TYR A 292 -0.93 -12.43 15.39
CA TYR A 292 0.37 -13.09 15.31
C TYR A 292 0.83 -13.24 13.86
N TYR A 293 -0.04 -13.73 12.98
CA TYR A 293 0.30 -13.91 11.56
C TYR A 293 0.52 -12.57 10.85
N LYS A 294 -0.27 -11.53 11.17
CA LYS A 294 0.00 -10.14 10.72
C LYS A 294 1.40 -9.68 11.14
N ASP A 295 1.74 -9.84 12.42
CA ASP A 295 3.05 -9.43 12.94
C ASP A 295 4.20 -10.24 12.29
N LEU A 296 4.01 -11.53 12.03
CA LEU A 296 4.96 -12.34 11.27
C LEU A 296 5.17 -11.81 9.84
N LEU A 297 4.10 -11.45 9.12
CA LEU A 297 4.20 -10.88 7.77
C LEU A 297 4.94 -9.53 7.77
N ALA A 298 4.77 -8.73 8.82
CA ALA A 298 5.51 -7.49 9.02
C ALA A 298 7.01 -7.74 9.31
N ILE A 299 7.35 -8.74 10.13
CA ILE A 299 8.74 -9.17 10.33
C ILE A 299 9.35 -9.67 9.02
N GLU A 300 8.64 -10.55 8.29
CA GLU A 300 9.08 -11.11 7.01
C GLU A 300 9.38 -10.00 5.99
N THR A 301 8.57 -8.93 5.99
CA THR A 301 8.78 -7.76 5.12
C THR A 301 10.15 -7.15 5.34
N LEU A 302 10.49 -6.77 6.58
CA LEU A 302 11.80 -6.18 6.90
C LEU A 302 12.94 -7.15 6.71
N ALA A 303 12.77 -8.40 7.14
CA ALA A 303 13.78 -9.43 6.98
C ALA A 303 14.12 -9.66 5.51
N THR A 304 13.12 -9.63 4.63
CA THR A 304 13.30 -9.75 3.17
C THR A 304 14.04 -8.54 2.59
N LEU A 305 13.70 -7.32 3.02
CA LEU A 305 14.39 -6.10 2.57
C LEU A 305 15.86 -6.10 2.99
N ASN A 306 16.14 -6.40 4.26
CA ASN A 306 17.51 -6.46 4.78
C ASN A 306 18.32 -7.59 4.12
N ALA A 307 17.71 -8.76 3.89
CA ALA A 307 18.38 -9.84 3.17
C ALA A 307 18.71 -9.45 1.71
N ALA A 308 17.85 -8.66 1.05
CA ALA A 308 18.12 -8.10 -0.27
C ALA A 308 19.29 -7.10 -0.27
N PHE A 309 19.39 -6.26 0.77
CA PHE A 309 20.54 -5.37 0.93
C PHE A 309 21.83 -6.17 1.14
N CYS A 310 21.80 -7.23 1.96
CA CYS A 310 22.96 -8.10 2.12
C CYS A 310 23.37 -8.83 0.84
N ASP A 311 22.42 -9.32 0.04
CA ASP A 311 22.71 -9.88 -1.30
C ASP A 311 23.45 -8.88 -2.20
N TYR A 312 23.01 -7.61 -2.18
CA TYR A 312 23.68 -6.52 -2.88
C TYR A 312 25.11 -6.30 -2.36
N HIS A 313 25.30 -6.06 -1.06
CA HIS A 313 26.61 -5.74 -0.49
C HIS A 313 27.60 -6.90 -0.60
N ILE A 314 27.18 -8.14 -0.42
CA ILE A 314 28.03 -9.33 -0.62
C ILE A 314 28.57 -9.40 -2.05
N SER A 315 27.80 -8.91 -3.03
CA SER A 315 28.17 -8.97 -4.44
C SER A 315 28.98 -7.76 -4.92
N HIS A 316 29.00 -6.65 -4.17
CA HIS A 316 29.57 -5.38 -4.65
C HIS A 316 30.56 -4.70 -3.69
N CYS A 317 30.60 -5.12 -2.42
CA CYS A 317 31.50 -4.53 -1.43
C CYS A 317 32.73 -5.41 -1.17
N PRO A 318 33.86 -4.80 -0.80
CA PRO A 318 35.02 -5.56 -0.33
C PRO A 318 34.66 -6.33 0.96
N PRO A 319 35.27 -7.50 1.18
CA PRO A 319 35.14 -8.23 2.45
C PRO A 319 35.48 -7.35 3.66
N SER A 320 34.63 -7.38 4.68
CA SER A 320 34.90 -6.73 5.97
C SER A 320 34.22 -7.50 7.11
N GLU A 321 34.77 -7.38 8.32
CA GLU A 321 34.21 -8.03 9.52
C GLU A 321 32.78 -7.58 9.82
N GLN A 322 32.49 -6.29 9.62
CA GLN A 322 31.14 -5.76 9.81
C GLN A 322 30.15 -6.32 8.79
N LEU A 323 30.54 -6.44 7.50
CA LEU A 323 29.68 -7.04 6.48
C LEU A 323 29.33 -8.49 6.83
N VAL A 324 30.34 -9.28 7.21
CA VAL A 324 30.18 -10.68 7.60
C VAL A 324 29.28 -10.82 8.83
N SER A 325 29.54 -10.06 9.90
CA SER A 325 28.75 -10.15 11.13
C SER A 325 27.30 -9.71 10.94
N VAL A 326 27.06 -8.57 10.29
CA VAL A 326 25.71 -8.03 10.06
C VAL A 326 24.90 -8.96 9.17
N CYS A 327 25.45 -9.40 8.03
CA CYS A 327 24.68 -10.22 7.11
C CYS A 327 24.40 -11.63 7.63
N LYS A 328 25.24 -12.15 8.53
CA LYS A 328 24.96 -13.41 9.24
C LYS A 328 23.71 -13.29 10.12
N GLU A 329 23.58 -12.20 10.88
CA GLU A 329 22.39 -11.96 11.72
C GLU A 329 21.14 -11.70 10.87
N VAL A 330 21.28 -10.94 9.78
CA VAL A 330 20.18 -10.71 8.82
C VAL A 330 19.65 -12.03 8.23
N PHE A 331 20.55 -12.92 7.79
CA PHE A 331 20.12 -14.21 7.25
C PHE A 331 19.54 -15.14 8.32
N SER A 332 20.07 -15.11 9.54
CA SER A 332 19.47 -15.82 10.67
C SER A 332 18.01 -15.38 10.92
N LEU A 333 17.76 -14.08 10.98
CA LEU A 333 16.41 -13.53 11.15
C LEU A 333 15.50 -13.85 9.95
N TYR A 334 16.02 -13.75 8.72
CA TYR A 334 15.27 -14.07 7.51
C TYR A 334 14.82 -15.53 7.47
N ASN A 335 15.71 -16.47 7.81
CA ASN A 335 15.38 -17.89 7.84
C ASN A 335 14.41 -18.22 8.97
N GLU A 336 14.61 -17.66 10.17
CA GLU A 336 13.67 -17.81 11.30
C GLU A 336 12.27 -17.29 10.93
N ALA A 337 12.18 -16.13 10.29
CA ALA A 337 10.90 -15.57 9.84
C ALA A 337 10.19 -16.49 8.83
N ARG A 338 10.94 -17.08 7.90
CA ARG A 338 10.39 -18.04 6.93
C ARG A 338 9.86 -19.31 7.59
N GLU A 339 10.58 -19.87 8.56
CA GLU A 339 10.14 -21.07 9.28
C GLU A 339 8.82 -20.81 10.02
N PHE A 340 8.74 -19.71 10.76
CA PHE A 340 7.54 -19.33 11.51
C PHE A 340 6.36 -19.01 10.58
N ILE A 341 6.63 -18.35 9.44
CA ILE A 341 5.62 -18.10 8.41
C ILE A 341 5.12 -19.41 7.79
N GLN A 342 6.01 -20.36 7.50
CA GLN A 342 5.61 -21.65 6.95
C GLN A 342 4.73 -22.43 7.91
N GLU A 343 5.06 -22.45 9.21
CA GLU A 343 4.23 -23.04 10.27
C GLU A 343 2.86 -22.35 10.34
N ALA A 344 2.85 -21.01 10.38
CA ALA A 344 1.61 -20.23 10.46
C ALA A 344 0.73 -20.45 9.22
N GLU A 345 1.31 -20.47 8.02
CA GLU A 345 0.58 -20.69 6.77
C GLU A 345 0.09 -22.12 6.61
N ALA A 346 0.84 -23.11 7.08
CA ALA A 346 0.38 -24.50 7.10
C ALA A 346 -0.84 -24.66 8.04
N SER A 347 -0.80 -24.00 9.20
CA SER A 347 -1.96 -23.94 10.11
C SER A 347 -3.13 -23.15 9.49
N TYR A 348 -2.85 -22.03 8.83
CA TYR A 348 -3.86 -21.16 8.20
C TYR A 348 -4.56 -21.85 7.02
N ASP A 349 -3.81 -22.54 6.16
CA ASP A 349 -4.37 -23.24 4.99
C ASP A 349 -5.30 -24.39 5.41
N CYS A 350 -5.09 -24.94 6.62
CA CYS A 350 -5.94 -25.97 7.21
C CYS A 350 -6.72 -25.49 8.44
N GLN A 351 -7.57 -24.48 8.26
CA GLN A 351 -8.53 -24.08 9.29
C GLN A 351 -9.92 -23.76 8.71
N ASP A 352 -10.90 -23.69 9.60
CA ASP A 352 -12.23 -23.18 9.30
C ASP A 352 -12.26 -21.69 9.62
N PHE A 353 -12.66 -20.89 8.64
CA PHE A 353 -12.80 -19.44 8.73
C PHE A 353 -14.20 -18.99 9.14
N HIS A 354 -15.18 -19.90 9.13
CA HIS A 354 -16.54 -19.60 9.52
C HIS A 354 -16.99 -20.41 10.75
N PRO A 355 -17.59 -19.79 11.77
CA PRO A 355 -18.01 -20.49 13.00
C PRO A 355 -19.06 -21.59 12.75
N LYS A 356 -19.82 -21.50 11.64
CA LYS A 356 -20.84 -22.49 11.27
C LYS A 356 -20.35 -23.64 10.38
N CYS A 357 -19.04 -23.78 10.16
CA CYS A 357 -18.54 -24.83 9.28
C CYS A 357 -19.00 -26.23 9.68
N ALA A 358 -19.01 -26.53 10.99
CA ALA A 358 -19.51 -27.80 11.51
C ALA A 358 -20.99 -28.05 11.16
N GLU A 359 -21.87 -27.07 11.44
CA GLU A 359 -23.31 -27.12 11.10
C GLU A 359 -23.55 -27.33 9.60
N TRP A 360 -22.76 -26.67 8.77
CA TRP A 360 -22.85 -26.78 7.31
C TRP A 360 -22.34 -28.12 6.77
N LYS A 361 -21.29 -28.70 7.37
CA LYS A 361 -20.89 -30.08 7.05
C LYS A 361 -22.00 -31.07 7.36
N GLU A 362 -22.62 -30.96 8.54
CA GLU A 362 -23.77 -31.81 8.90
C GLU A 362 -24.94 -31.65 7.92
N SER A 363 -25.11 -30.45 7.36
CA SER A 363 -26.12 -30.15 6.33
C SER A 363 -25.74 -30.63 4.91
N GLY A 364 -24.54 -31.21 4.74
CA GLY A 364 -24.02 -31.69 3.46
C GLY A 364 -23.44 -30.60 2.55
N GLU A 365 -23.17 -29.40 3.08
CA GLU A 365 -22.67 -28.27 2.29
C GLU A 365 -21.28 -28.52 1.69
N CYS A 366 -20.46 -29.39 2.29
CA CYS A 366 -19.16 -29.76 1.73
C CYS A 366 -19.25 -30.30 0.29
N SER A 367 -20.39 -30.89 -0.07
CA SER A 367 -20.69 -31.35 -1.43
C SER A 367 -21.63 -30.40 -2.18
N LYS A 368 -22.65 -29.85 -1.51
CA LYS A 368 -23.64 -28.96 -2.15
C LYS A 368 -23.07 -27.60 -2.53
N ASN A 369 -22.14 -27.10 -1.73
CA ASN A 369 -21.52 -25.78 -1.87
C ASN A 369 -20.00 -25.88 -1.76
N GLU A 370 -19.44 -26.80 -2.55
CA GLU A 370 -18.03 -27.20 -2.49
C GLU A 370 -17.07 -26.00 -2.57
N ASN A 371 -17.33 -25.02 -3.45
CA ASN A 371 -16.45 -23.85 -3.60
C ASN A 371 -16.39 -23.03 -2.30
N TYR A 372 -17.53 -22.67 -1.74
CA TYR A 372 -17.59 -21.88 -0.51
C TYR A 372 -17.00 -22.65 0.66
N MET A 373 -17.33 -23.93 0.79
CA MET A 373 -16.83 -24.78 1.86
C MET A 373 -15.33 -25.09 1.72
N THR A 374 -14.80 -25.18 0.50
CA THR A 374 -13.36 -25.31 0.26
C THR A 374 -12.62 -24.02 0.56
N GLU A 375 -13.26 -22.86 0.48
CA GLU A 375 -12.59 -21.61 0.85
C GLU A 375 -12.66 -21.34 2.35
N ASN A 376 -13.81 -21.61 2.98
CA ASN A 376 -14.14 -21.15 4.33
C ASN A 376 -14.18 -22.27 5.38
N CYS A 377 -14.30 -23.54 4.98
CA CYS A 377 -14.52 -24.69 5.86
C CYS A 377 -13.62 -25.88 5.51
N ARG A 378 -12.36 -25.58 5.16
CA ARG A 378 -11.38 -26.55 4.62
C ARG A 378 -11.13 -27.70 5.56
N LYS A 379 -10.94 -27.37 6.84
CA LYS A 379 -10.64 -28.34 7.89
C LYS A 379 -11.85 -29.22 8.13
N THR A 380 -13.01 -28.60 8.31
CA THR A 380 -14.26 -29.33 8.49
C THR A 380 -14.53 -30.24 7.29
N CYS A 381 -14.37 -29.78 6.04
CA CYS A 381 -14.68 -30.59 4.85
C CYS A 381 -13.55 -31.51 4.37
N ASP A 382 -12.50 -31.72 5.18
CA ASP A 382 -11.36 -32.59 4.85
C ASP A 382 -10.66 -32.18 3.52
N LYS A 383 -10.71 -30.88 3.19
CA LYS A 383 -10.07 -30.27 2.00
C LYS A 383 -8.68 -29.71 2.30
N CYS A 384 -8.18 -29.91 3.53
CA CYS A 384 -6.82 -29.59 3.93
C CYS A 384 -5.79 -30.51 3.27
N ASN A 385 -5.45 -30.34 1.99
CA ASN A 385 -4.39 -31.17 1.39
C ASN A 385 -3.75 -30.58 0.13
N LYS A 386 -3.44 -29.28 0.12
CA LYS A 386 -2.50 -28.68 -0.86
C LYS A 386 -1.77 -27.46 -0.28
N VAL A 387 -0.95 -27.65 0.77
CA VAL A 387 0.16 -26.72 0.96
C VAL A 387 1.14 -27.01 -0.19
N GLU A 388 0.87 -26.47 -1.38
CA GLU A 388 1.93 -26.37 -2.37
C GLU A 388 3.10 -25.70 -1.64
N LYS A 389 4.28 -26.31 -1.69
CA LYS A 389 5.49 -25.68 -1.18
C LYS A 389 5.74 -24.44 -2.07
N TYR A 390 5.10 -23.31 -1.75
CA TYR A 390 5.24 -22.08 -2.52
C TYR A 390 6.63 -21.45 -2.31
N PHE A 391 7.22 -21.74 -1.17
CA PHE A 391 8.60 -21.42 -0.86
C PHE A 391 9.52 -22.50 -1.45
N PRO A 392 10.55 -22.14 -2.23
CA PRO A 392 11.61 -23.07 -2.51
C PRO A 392 12.36 -23.40 -1.22
N GLU A 393 12.91 -24.62 -1.17
CA GLU A 393 13.92 -25.01 -0.17
C GLU A 393 15.22 -24.20 -0.36
N THR A 394 15.34 -23.37 -1.41
CA THR A 394 16.49 -22.47 -1.57
C THR A 394 16.47 -21.38 -0.49
N THR A 395 17.27 -21.66 0.53
CA THR A 395 17.63 -20.81 1.67
C THR A 395 18.60 -19.70 1.26
N THR A 396 19.05 -18.90 2.22
CA THR A 396 20.21 -18.01 2.08
C THR A 396 21.54 -18.77 1.98
N LYS A 397 21.55 -20.10 1.87
CA LYS A 397 22.76 -20.94 1.90
C LYS A 397 23.83 -20.51 0.91
N GLU A 398 23.47 -20.20 -0.34
CA GLU A 398 24.43 -19.69 -1.34
C GLU A 398 25.08 -18.37 -0.90
N LEU A 399 24.32 -17.50 -0.23
CA LEU A 399 24.83 -16.22 0.29
C LEU A 399 25.66 -16.43 1.56
N GLU A 400 25.27 -17.37 2.41
CA GLU A 400 26.02 -17.76 3.60
C GLU A 400 27.35 -18.42 3.24
N GLU A 401 27.40 -19.21 2.16
CA GLU A 401 28.63 -19.78 1.62
C GLU A 401 29.57 -18.68 1.08
N LYS A 402 29.03 -17.68 0.36
CA LYS A 402 29.80 -16.49 -0.04
C LYS A 402 30.33 -15.74 1.18
N LEU A 403 29.49 -15.55 2.19
CA LEU A 403 29.86 -14.87 3.44
C LEU A 403 30.94 -15.64 4.20
N ALA A 404 30.86 -16.98 4.23
CA ALA A 404 31.87 -17.84 4.82
C ALA A 404 33.20 -17.77 4.06
N LYS A 405 33.16 -17.64 2.73
CA LYS A 405 34.36 -17.39 1.92
C LYS A 405 35.00 -16.04 2.28
N MET A 406 34.21 -14.98 2.33
CA MET A 406 34.68 -13.64 2.75
C MET A 406 35.28 -13.68 4.17
N SER A 407 34.66 -14.43 5.08
CA SER A 407 35.19 -14.61 6.44
C SER A 407 36.54 -15.32 6.47
N LYS A 408 36.81 -16.25 5.55
CA LYS A 408 38.12 -16.92 5.42
C LYS A 408 39.18 -16.00 4.84
N GLU A 409 38.81 -15.15 3.87
CA GLU A 409 39.72 -14.15 3.28
C GLU A 409 40.17 -13.09 4.28
N LEU A 410 39.37 -12.84 5.32
CA LEU A 410 39.70 -11.93 6.42
C LEU A 410 40.59 -12.59 7.51
N GLN A 411 40.70 -13.92 7.53
CA GLN A 411 41.62 -14.58 8.45
C GLN A 411 43.06 -14.29 7.99
N PRO A 412 43.96 -13.84 8.88
CA PRO A 412 45.34 -13.64 8.51
C PRO A 412 45.91 -14.95 7.96
N LEU A 413 46.60 -14.87 6.82
CA LEU A 413 47.42 -15.95 6.26
C LEU A 413 48.38 -16.42 7.37
N SER A 414 47.99 -17.47 8.09
CA SER A 414 48.84 -18.07 9.10
C SER A 414 49.83 -18.95 8.36
N GLU A 415 51.05 -18.42 8.28
CA GLU A 415 52.34 -19.11 8.31
C GLU A 415 52.51 -20.31 7.35
N ASP A 416 53.32 -20.08 6.30
CA ASP A 416 54.06 -21.15 5.64
C ASP A 416 54.80 -21.99 6.71
N PRO A 417 54.64 -23.32 6.74
CA PRO A 417 55.27 -24.18 7.74
C PRO A 417 56.78 -24.43 7.52
N ASP A 418 57.43 -23.66 6.64
CA ASP A 418 58.85 -23.82 6.32
C ASP A 418 59.70 -22.64 6.83
N SER A 419 59.85 -22.51 8.15
CA SER A 419 61.08 -21.92 8.70
C SER A 419 61.54 -22.61 9.99
N LYS A 420 62.20 -23.75 9.82
CA LYS A 420 63.12 -24.27 10.84
C LYS A 420 64.44 -23.50 10.76
N GLY A 421 64.68 -22.69 11.79
CA GLY A 421 65.94 -22.59 12.53
C GLY A 421 67.20 -22.15 11.79
N GLY A 422 67.70 -20.96 12.14
CA GLY A 422 69.07 -20.55 11.83
C GLY A 422 69.46 -19.25 12.52
N SER A 423 70.06 -19.37 13.70
CA SER A 423 70.75 -18.30 14.43
C SER A 423 71.96 -17.78 13.64
N GLY A 424 72.21 -16.46 13.65
CA GLY A 424 73.54 -15.91 13.38
C GLY A 424 73.63 -14.53 12.71
N THR A 425 73.90 -13.51 13.55
CA THR A 425 74.77 -12.33 13.29
C THR A 425 74.43 -11.31 12.19
N ALA A 426 74.35 -10.04 12.61
CA ALA A 426 74.34 -8.83 11.76
C ALA A 426 75.66 -8.66 10.96
N PRO A 427 75.61 -8.00 9.78
CA PRO A 427 76.17 -6.64 9.72
C PRO A 427 75.51 -5.64 8.73
N THR A 428 75.64 -4.38 9.13
CA THR A 428 75.83 -3.07 8.47
C THR A 428 75.52 -2.83 6.97
N ALA A 429 74.98 -1.62 6.76
CA ALA A 429 74.56 -0.91 5.54
C ALA A 429 75.53 -0.84 4.34
N GLN A 430 74.96 -0.74 3.13
CA GLN A 430 75.38 0.17 2.04
C GLN A 430 74.34 0.27 0.90
N SER A 431 74.20 1.48 0.33
CA SER A 431 73.31 1.87 -0.79
C SER A 431 73.73 1.31 -2.16
N PRO A 432 72.81 1.22 -3.15
CA PRO A 432 73.12 0.68 -4.49
C PRO A 432 73.48 1.75 -5.55
N GLN A 433 74.37 1.39 -6.48
CA GLN A 433 74.61 2.09 -7.75
C GLN A 433 74.57 1.13 -8.98
N VAL A 434 73.68 1.47 -9.94
CA VAL A 434 73.85 1.67 -11.41
C VAL A 434 74.33 0.51 -12.36
N ILE A 435 73.37 -0.08 -13.12
CA ILE A 435 73.11 -0.12 -14.62
C ILE A 435 74.32 -0.46 -15.57
N PRO A 436 74.24 -1.32 -16.64
CA PRO A 436 73.42 -1.06 -17.87
C PRO A 436 72.94 -2.17 -18.87
N LYS A 437 71.83 -1.82 -19.57
CA LYS A 437 71.44 -1.96 -21.03
C LYS A 437 71.34 -3.38 -21.67
N GLN A 438 70.54 -3.70 -22.69
CA GLN A 438 69.69 -3.05 -23.73
C GLN A 438 68.75 -4.17 -24.30
N GLU A 439 67.61 -3.99 -24.97
CA GLU A 439 67.40 -3.31 -26.27
C GLU A 439 65.88 -3.30 -26.62
N GLN A 440 65.42 -2.29 -27.36
CA GLN A 440 64.07 -2.15 -27.94
C GLN A 440 64.07 -2.61 -29.43
N PRO A 441 62.92 -2.59 -30.14
CA PRO A 441 62.63 -1.38 -30.91
C PRO A 441 61.16 -0.91 -30.88
N VAL A 442 61.06 0.39 -31.19
CA VAL A 442 59.92 1.30 -31.14
C VAL A 442 59.30 1.47 -32.52
N THR A 443 58.01 1.84 -32.58
CA THR A 443 57.54 2.80 -33.59
C THR A 443 56.45 3.71 -33.01
N ILE A 444 56.76 5.01 -32.91
CA ILE A 444 55.85 6.16 -32.63
C ILE A 444 56.33 7.28 -33.53
N ILE A 445 55.45 8.05 -34.18
CA ILE A 445 55.60 9.53 -34.40
C ILE A 445 54.19 10.16 -34.65
N PRO A 446 53.96 11.50 -34.63
CA PRO A 446 53.89 12.55 -33.56
C PRO A 446 52.49 13.24 -33.46
N ARG A 447 52.02 13.94 -32.41
CA ARG A 447 52.43 15.13 -31.58
C ARG A 447 51.85 16.50 -32.04
N ASN A 448 51.20 17.17 -31.09
CA ASN A 448 50.59 18.52 -31.07
C ASN A 448 51.42 19.69 -31.64
N VAL A 449 50.72 20.77 -32.07
CA VAL A 449 51.16 22.19 -31.99
C VAL A 449 49.94 23.10 -31.68
N ALA A 450 50.14 24.15 -30.87
CA ALA A 450 49.16 25.20 -30.46
C ALA A 450 49.50 26.59 -31.10
N PRO A 451 48.95 27.73 -30.64
CA PRO A 451 47.69 28.44 -30.97
C PRO A 451 47.90 29.80 -31.73
N PRO A 452 46.86 30.64 -31.97
CA PRO A 452 46.86 31.99 -31.35
C PRO A 452 45.47 32.58 -30.95
N LYS A 453 45.51 33.82 -30.44
CA LYS A 453 44.60 34.58 -29.55
C LYS A 453 43.42 35.34 -30.19
N GLN A 454 42.54 35.83 -29.29
CA GLN A 454 41.52 36.92 -29.36
C GLN A 454 40.15 36.55 -29.96
N GLU A 455 38.98 36.96 -29.44
CA GLU A 455 38.62 38.21 -28.74
C GLU A 455 37.37 38.05 -27.84
N VAL A 456 37.16 39.03 -26.95
CA VAL A 456 36.16 39.08 -25.87
C VAL A 456 34.75 39.40 -26.39
N ARG A 457 33.72 38.65 -25.94
CA ARG A 457 32.35 39.18 -25.83
C ARG A 457 31.71 38.68 -24.53
N THR A 458 31.32 39.62 -23.70
CA THR A 458 30.72 39.45 -22.37
C THR A 458 29.29 38.90 -22.46
N SER A 459 28.94 38.00 -21.54
CA SER A 459 27.56 37.59 -21.23
C SER A 459 27.46 37.34 -19.72
N PRO A 460 26.31 37.65 -19.08
CA PRO A 460 26.21 37.85 -17.63
C PRO A 460 26.31 36.53 -16.84
N PRO A 461 26.70 36.58 -15.56
CA PRO A 461 26.98 35.37 -14.78
C PRO A 461 25.69 34.59 -14.46
N PRO A 462 25.71 33.24 -14.53
CA PRO A 462 24.64 32.41 -14.01
C PRO A 462 24.63 32.44 -12.48
N MET A 463 23.44 32.57 -11.90
CA MET A 463 23.21 32.52 -10.46
C MET A 463 23.69 31.20 -9.87
N GLN A 464 24.79 31.25 -9.12
CA GLN A 464 25.22 30.18 -8.22
C GLN A 464 24.30 30.16 -7.00
N SER A 465 23.59 29.06 -6.77
CA SER A 465 22.98 28.78 -5.48
C SER A 465 24.01 28.08 -4.59
N SER A 466 24.65 28.83 -3.70
CA SER A 466 25.49 28.30 -2.63
C SER A 466 24.64 27.50 -1.61
N PRO A 467 25.19 26.43 -1.00
CA PRO A 467 24.51 25.73 0.09
C PRO A 467 24.37 26.62 1.33
N PRO A 468 23.31 26.45 2.16
CA PRO A 468 23.13 27.23 3.38
C PRO A 468 24.22 26.91 4.41
N PRO A 469 24.67 27.89 5.22
CA PRO A 469 25.72 27.68 6.21
C PRO A 469 25.25 26.80 7.37
N SER A 470 26.14 25.92 7.83
CA SER A 470 25.96 25.08 9.03
C SER A 470 25.68 25.92 10.28
N PRO A 471 24.84 25.44 11.22
CA PRO A 471 24.68 26.09 12.51
C PRO A 471 25.99 26.01 13.32
N PRO A 472 26.32 27.04 14.12
CA PRO A 472 27.53 27.05 14.95
C PRO A 472 27.42 26.03 16.09
N PRO A 473 28.55 25.54 16.63
CA PRO A 473 28.57 24.63 17.76
C PRO A 473 28.00 25.30 19.02
N VAL A 474 27.28 24.53 19.82
CA VAL A 474 26.76 24.98 21.12
C VAL A 474 27.90 24.95 22.14
N GLU A 475 28.36 26.13 22.57
CA GLU A 475 29.24 26.27 23.73
C GLU A 475 28.47 26.01 25.04
N SER A 476 29.11 25.29 25.96
CA SER A 476 28.66 25.08 27.34
C SER A 476 28.77 26.39 28.15
N PRO A 477 27.80 26.76 28.99
CA PRO A 477 27.95 27.94 29.84
C PRO A 477 28.87 27.68 31.06
N PRO A 478 29.68 28.67 31.49
CA PRO A 478 30.50 28.61 32.71
C PRO A 478 29.65 28.71 34.00
N PRO A 479 30.19 28.31 35.16
CA PRO A 479 29.45 28.23 36.42
C PRO A 479 29.25 29.61 37.07
N ASP A 480 28.29 29.66 37.99
CA ASP A 480 27.94 30.77 38.91
C ASP A 480 26.98 31.85 38.41
N SER A 481 25.67 31.59 38.61
CA SER A 481 24.65 32.59 39.01
C SER A 481 23.33 31.89 39.44
N PRO A 482 22.60 32.41 40.44
CA PRO A 482 21.67 31.66 41.30
C PRO A 482 20.30 31.36 40.66
N PRO A 483 19.54 30.36 41.18
CA PRO A 483 18.35 29.85 40.50
C PRO A 483 17.12 30.74 40.75
N PRO A 484 16.34 31.10 39.71
CA PRO A 484 14.99 31.61 39.90
C PRO A 484 13.95 30.48 39.80
N LYS A 485 13.09 30.49 40.82
CA LYS A 485 11.94 29.64 41.16
C LYS A 485 11.19 28.93 40.02
N ARG A 486 10.99 27.63 40.23
CA ARG A 486 10.17 26.69 39.46
C ARG A 486 8.69 27.13 39.44
N ILE A 487 8.18 27.56 38.29
CA ILE A 487 6.74 27.61 38.01
C ILE A 487 6.41 26.43 37.12
N THR A 488 5.83 25.38 37.70
CA THR A 488 5.19 24.27 36.98
C THR A 488 3.95 24.79 36.26
N ARG A 489 3.98 24.79 34.92
CA ARG A 489 2.79 24.99 34.09
C ARG A 489 2.22 23.62 33.72
N THR A 490 1.31 23.13 34.55
CA THR A 490 0.48 21.96 34.27
C THR A 490 -0.49 22.33 33.14
N THR A 491 -0.34 21.73 31.96
CA THR A 491 -1.40 21.76 30.93
C THR A 491 -2.49 20.77 31.35
N VAL A 492 -3.52 21.30 32.03
CA VAL A 492 -4.77 20.59 32.24
C VAL A 492 -5.44 20.40 30.88
N MET A 493 -5.39 19.19 30.32
CA MET A 493 -6.33 18.81 29.26
C MET A 493 -7.74 18.78 29.86
N ASP A 494 -8.68 19.42 29.18
CA ASP A 494 -10.08 19.53 29.55
C ASP A 494 -10.72 18.12 29.67
N SER A 495 -10.79 17.61 30.90
CA SER A 495 -11.28 16.26 31.25
C SER A 495 -12.69 16.00 30.73
N ARG A 496 -13.47 17.07 30.48
CA ARG A 496 -14.83 17.01 29.96
C ARG A 496 -14.88 16.57 28.50
N LYS A 497 -13.92 17.01 27.67
CA LYS A 497 -13.83 16.59 26.25
C LYS A 497 -13.38 15.15 26.11
N THR A 498 -12.49 14.70 27.00
CA THR A 498 -12.05 13.29 27.05
C THR A 498 -13.21 12.37 27.44
N ALA A 499 -14.03 12.77 28.41
CA ALA A 499 -15.22 12.03 28.82
C ALA A 499 -16.31 11.98 27.71
N GLN A 500 -16.60 13.10 27.05
CA GLN A 500 -17.56 13.14 25.93
C GLN A 500 -17.14 12.24 24.76
N LYS A 501 -15.84 12.23 24.42
CA LYS A 501 -15.31 11.36 23.37
C LYS A 501 -15.44 9.88 23.73
N ALA A 502 -15.19 9.51 24.99
CA ALA A 502 -15.37 8.15 25.47
C ALA A 502 -16.84 7.70 25.43
N LEU A 503 -17.77 8.57 25.82
CA LEU A 503 -19.21 8.31 25.77
C LEU A 503 -19.73 8.15 24.33
N MET A 504 -19.25 8.97 23.40
CA MET A 504 -19.62 8.84 21.98
C MET A 504 -19.14 7.52 21.38
N VAL A 505 -17.92 7.07 21.71
CA VAL A 505 -17.39 5.77 21.27
C VAL A 505 -18.23 4.62 21.81
N ARG A 506 -18.75 4.74 23.03
CA ARG A 506 -19.63 3.73 23.65
C ARG A 506 -20.95 3.56 22.86
N CYS A 507 -21.53 4.62 22.33
CA CYS A 507 -22.77 4.56 21.55
C CYS A 507 -22.69 3.67 20.30
N TYR A 508 -21.54 3.66 19.62
CA TYR A 508 -21.32 2.83 18.42
C TYR A 508 -20.89 1.40 18.75
N LYS A 509 -20.63 1.09 20.03
CA LYS A 509 -20.32 -0.26 20.52
C LYS A 509 -21.54 -0.99 21.08
N LEU A 510 -22.65 -0.28 21.28
CA LEU A 510 -23.91 -0.86 21.72
C LEU A 510 -24.72 -1.29 20.49
N SER A 511 -25.40 -2.44 20.57
CA SER A 511 -26.29 -2.95 19.52
C SER A 511 -27.63 -2.19 19.51
N LEU A 512 -27.58 -0.90 19.15
CA LEU A 512 -28.72 0.02 19.11
C LEU A 512 -29.23 0.21 17.67
N GLY A 513 -30.53 0.50 17.52
CA GLY A 513 -31.10 0.94 16.25
C GLY A 513 -30.57 2.32 15.84
N ILE A 514 -30.70 2.67 14.55
CA ILE A 514 -30.13 3.90 13.97
C ILE A 514 -30.61 5.18 14.70
N ASP A 515 -31.86 5.25 15.11
CA ASP A 515 -32.40 6.42 15.82
C ASP A 515 -31.98 6.46 17.30
N GLU A 516 -31.79 5.29 17.93
CA GLU A 516 -31.26 5.18 19.30
C GLU A 516 -29.77 5.54 19.37
N VAL A 517 -29.00 5.25 18.31
CA VAL A 517 -27.61 5.71 18.19
C VAL A 517 -27.55 7.24 18.11
N LYS A 518 -28.47 7.88 17.39
CA LYS A 518 -28.53 9.36 17.31
C LYS A 518 -28.82 9.96 18.68
N ASP A 519 -29.77 9.39 19.42
CA ASP A 519 -30.10 9.83 20.77
C ASP A 519 -28.96 9.60 21.77
N CYS A 520 -28.27 8.46 21.68
CA CYS A 520 -27.09 8.17 22.47
C CYS A 520 -25.96 9.17 22.20
N VAL A 521 -25.67 9.45 20.92
CA VAL A 521 -24.63 10.41 20.53
C VAL A 521 -24.99 11.83 20.97
N LYS A 522 -26.28 12.18 20.98
CA LYS A 522 -26.77 13.46 21.49
C LYS A 522 -26.56 13.58 23.02
N ALA A 523 -26.90 12.53 23.78
CA ALA A 523 -26.63 12.47 25.22
C ALA A 523 -25.12 12.53 25.54
N ALA A 524 -24.29 11.82 24.75
CA ALA A 524 -22.84 11.81 24.90
C ALA A 524 -22.20 13.19 24.64
N LYS A 525 -22.73 13.97 23.69
CA LYS A 525 -22.29 15.36 23.44
C LYS A 525 -22.63 16.30 24.60
N GLU A 526 -23.68 16.00 25.36
CA GLU A 526 -24.03 16.70 26.60
C GLU A 526 -23.24 16.17 27.82
N GLY A 527 -22.41 15.14 27.63
CA GLY A 527 -21.62 14.50 28.69
C GLY A 527 -22.44 13.58 29.60
N LYS A 528 -23.60 13.10 29.15
CA LYS A 528 -24.49 12.19 29.88
C LYS A 528 -24.37 10.77 29.34
N GLU A 529 -24.47 9.78 30.22
CA GLU A 529 -24.61 8.38 29.81
C GLU A 529 -26.01 8.13 29.26
N TYR A 530 -26.10 7.35 28.19
CA TYR A 530 -27.36 6.95 27.59
C TYR A 530 -27.83 5.65 28.23
N GLU A 531 -28.96 5.70 28.94
CA GLU A 531 -29.61 4.52 29.49
C GLU A 531 -30.49 3.86 28.43
N VAL A 532 -30.19 2.61 28.09
CA VAL A 532 -30.94 1.85 27.10
C VAL A 532 -32.35 1.55 27.64
N PRO A 533 -33.44 1.90 26.93
CA PRO A 533 -34.79 1.60 27.37
C PRO A 533 -35.01 0.09 27.53
N LYS A 534 -35.58 -0.34 28.68
CA LYS A 534 -35.76 -1.75 29.08
C LYS A 534 -36.55 -2.65 28.11
N LYS A 535 -37.10 -2.13 27.01
CA LYS A 535 -37.76 -2.93 25.96
C LYS A 535 -36.78 -3.64 25.01
N VAL A 536 -35.48 -3.33 25.04
CA VAL A 536 -34.46 -3.97 24.19
C VAL A 536 -33.54 -4.94 24.96
N ALA A 537 -33.46 -4.81 26.29
CA ALA A 537 -32.67 -5.72 27.14
C ALA A 537 -33.21 -7.17 27.17
N ALA A 538 -34.50 -7.38 26.85
CA ALA A 538 -35.13 -8.70 26.86
C ALA A 538 -34.94 -9.52 25.56
N LYS A 539 -34.36 -8.94 24.49
CA LYS A 539 -34.09 -9.68 23.23
C LYS A 539 -32.65 -10.17 23.09
N ALA A 540 -31.77 -9.81 24.01
CA ALA A 540 -30.35 -10.20 24.00
C ALA A 540 -30.01 -11.28 25.04
N ALA A 541 -30.96 -11.69 25.89
CA ALA A 541 -30.73 -12.65 26.99
C ALA A 541 -31.30 -14.05 26.75
N ASP A 542 -32.21 -14.25 25.79
CA ASP A 542 -32.81 -15.57 25.52
C ASP A 542 -32.34 -16.12 24.17
N LYS A 543 -31.23 -16.89 24.20
CA LYS A 543 -31.02 -18.09 23.37
C LYS A 543 -29.69 -18.75 23.70
N GLU A 544 -29.64 -19.44 24.84
CA GLU A 544 -28.88 -20.68 24.95
C GLU A 544 -29.48 -21.60 26.03
N VAL A 545 -29.75 -22.85 25.60
CA VAL A 545 -30.00 -24.08 26.37
C VAL A 545 -31.31 -24.21 27.17
N GLU A 546 -32.29 -24.94 26.62
CA GLU A 546 -32.90 -26.04 27.40
C GLU A 546 -33.56 -27.12 26.52
N ALA A 547 -33.40 -28.35 26.98
CA ALA A 547 -33.82 -29.59 26.35
C ALA A 547 -35.33 -29.87 26.50
N ALA A 548 -35.82 -30.80 25.68
CA ALA A 548 -37.22 -31.20 25.50
C ALA A 548 -38.00 -31.56 26.78
N PRO A 549 -39.35 -31.49 26.69
CA PRO A 549 -40.14 -32.63 27.16
C PRO A 549 -41.16 -33.15 26.13
N LYS A 550 -41.41 -34.46 26.28
CA LYS A 550 -42.27 -35.35 25.49
C LYS A 550 -43.78 -35.11 25.72
N ALA A 551 -44.52 -35.24 24.61
CA ALA A 551 -45.82 -35.92 24.40
C ALA A 551 -47.06 -35.59 25.27
N LYS A 552 -48.17 -35.27 24.58
CA LYS A 552 -49.40 -36.12 24.58
C LYS A 552 -50.33 -35.81 23.40
N HIS A 553 -50.93 -36.90 22.92
CA HIS A 553 -51.78 -37.11 21.74
C HIS A 553 -53.11 -36.31 21.71
N THR A 554 -53.61 -36.06 20.49
CA THR A 554 -54.93 -36.60 20.08
C THR A 554 -54.99 -36.80 18.57
N GLU A 555 -55.56 -37.94 18.18
CA GLU A 555 -55.59 -38.56 16.85
C GLU A 555 -56.65 -37.97 15.92
N SER A 556 -56.46 -38.15 14.60
CA SER A 556 -57.43 -38.94 13.82
C SER A 556 -56.80 -39.47 12.52
N HIS A 557 -56.99 -40.77 12.34
CA HIS A 557 -56.61 -41.63 11.22
C HIS A 557 -57.43 -41.36 9.94
N LEU A 558 -56.84 -41.71 8.79
CA LEU A 558 -57.43 -42.46 7.65
C LEU A 558 -56.29 -42.69 6.63
N THR A 559 -55.49 -43.75 6.81
CA THR A 559 -55.53 -45.06 6.13
C THR A 559 -55.05 -45.05 4.67
N LEU A 560 -54.07 -45.95 4.49
CA LEU A 560 -53.37 -46.41 3.30
C LEU A 560 -54.27 -47.24 2.39
N ASP A 561 -53.85 -47.37 1.13
CA ASP A 561 -53.62 -48.63 0.38
C ASP A 561 -52.68 -48.24 -0.77
N GLY A 562 -51.66 -48.97 -1.21
CA GLY A 562 -51.26 -50.36 -1.03
C GLY A 562 -50.71 -50.86 -2.37
N GLU A 563 -49.53 -51.49 -2.34
CA GLU A 563 -48.97 -52.39 -3.38
C GLU A 563 -48.45 -51.72 -4.69
N GLY A 564 -47.31 -52.09 -5.26
CA GLY A 564 -46.37 -53.17 -5.00
C GLY A 564 -45.65 -53.51 -6.32
N ALA A 565 -44.37 -53.86 -6.23
CA ALA A 565 -43.60 -54.67 -7.19
C ALA A 565 -43.31 -54.05 -8.58
N THR A 566 -42.19 -54.27 -9.28
CA THR A 566 -40.95 -55.03 -9.12
C THR A 566 -40.10 -54.71 -10.37
N THR A 567 -38.77 -54.85 -10.28
CA THR A 567 -37.83 -55.30 -11.35
C THR A 567 -37.75 -54.47 -12.65
N GLU A 568 -36.64 -54.30 -13.35
CA GLU A 568 -35.29 -54.86 -13.35
C GLU A 568 -34.48 -54.07 -14.40
N THR A 569 -33.16 -54.04 -14.22
CA THR A 569 -32.08 -54.07 -15.24
C THR A 569 -32.28 -53.35 -16.58
N GLY A 570 -31.39 -52.45 -16.97
CA GLY A 570 -30.12 -52.80 -17.62
C GLY A 570 -29.91 -51.80 -18.76
N ASN A 571 -28.85 -51.00 -18.69
CA ASN A 571 -27.54 -51.22 -19.31
C ASN A 571 -27.46 -50.73 -20.77
N ASP A 572 -26.43 -49.90 -20.98
CA ASP A 572 -25.64 -49.75 -22.21
C ASP A 572 -26.36 -49.14 -23.43
N ALA A 573 -25.75 -48.35 -24.30
CA ALA A 573 -24.46 -47.68 -24.39
C ALA A 573 -24.56 -46.83 -25.68
N VAL A 574 -23.82 -45.71 -25.74
CA VAL A 574 -23.01 -45.29 -26.89
C VAL A 574 -23.69 -45.24 -28.28
N ASP A 575 -23.86 -44.05 -28.89
CA ASP A 575 -22.86 -43.47 -29.80
C ASP A 575 -23.33 -42.16 -30.50
N LYS A 576 -22.35 -41.26 -30.63
CA LYS A 576 -22.03 -40.33 -31.73
C LYS A 576 -23.07 -39.62 -32.60
N ALA A 577 -22.78 -38.30 -32.68
CA ALA A 577 -22.79 -37.41 -33.85
C ALA A 577 -24.18 -37.11 -34.46
N LYS A 578 -24.51 -35.87 -34.84
CA LYS A 578 -23.76 -34.97 -35.73
C LYS A 578 -24.52 -33.64 -35.76
N ALA A 579 -23.81 -32.53 -35.82
CA ALA A 579 -24.37 -31.23 -36.21
C ALA A 579 -24.93 -31.30 -37.66
N PRO A 580 -25.83 -30.37 -38.01
CA PRO A 580 -25.46 -29.47 -39.09
C PRO A 580 -25.76 -28.00 -38.80
N ASP A 581 -25.09 -27.19 -39.60
CA ASP A 581 -25.02 -25.74 -39.62
C ASP A 581 -26.11 -25.12 -40.54
N ALA A 582 -26.28 -23.81 -40.38
CA ALA A 582 -26.72 -22.81 -41.35
C ALA A 582 -28.23 -22.53 -41.65
N THR A 583 -28.63 -21.33 -41.20
CA THR A 583 -29.34 -20.24 -41.93
C THR A 583 -30.75 -20.45 -42.50
N ALA A 584 -31.72 -19.63 -42.05
CA ALA A 584 -32.38 -18.57 -42.84
C ALA A 584 -33.62 -17.97 -42.12
N GLU A 585 -34.00 -16.79 -42.57
CA GLU A 585 -34.88 -15.77 -42.00
C GLU A 585 -36.39 -16.09 -41.96
N GLY A 586 -37.08 -15.45 -40.99
CA GLY A 586 -38.38 -14.78 -41.15
C GLY A 586 -39.66 -15.63 -41.25
N ASN A 587 -40.53 -15.57 -40.23
CA ASN A 587 -41.71 -14.68 -40.18
C ASN A 587 -42.65 -15.01 -38.99
N ALA A 588 -43.46 -14.01 -38.63
CA ALA A 588 -44.32 -13.82 -37.47
C ALA A 588 -45.30 -14.95 -37.07
N GLY A 589 -45.53 -15.04 -35.75
CA GLY A 589 -46.64 -15.78 -35.14
C GLY A 589 -46.87 -15.37 -33.68
N LYS A 590 -47.76 -14.39 -33.48
CA LYS A 590 -48.25 -13.86 -32.19
C LYS A 590 -48.79 -14.98 -31.26
N LYS A 591 -48.47 -14.90 -29.96
CA LYS A 591 -49.45 -15.08 -28.87
C LYS A 591 -48.99 -14.38 -27.58
N ASN A 592 -49.90 -13.56 -27.08
CA ASN A 592 -49.84 -12.70 -25.90
C ASN A 592 -49.89 -13.50 -24.58
N VAL A 593 -49.52 -12.80 -23.49
CA VAL A 593 -50.02 -12.81 -22.09
C VAL A 593 -48.81 -12.69 -21.15
N ARG A 594 -48.68 -11.78 -20.19
CA ARG A 594 -49.44 -10.61 -19.73
C ARG A 594 -48.52 -9.89 -18.73
N VAL A 595 -48.09 -8.67 -19.02
CA VAL A 595 -47.37 -7.80 -18.08
C VAL A 595 -48.42 -7.12 -17.20
N VAL A 596 -48.27 -7.23 -15.89
CA VAL A 596 -49.08 -6.48 -14.92
C VAL A 596 -48.41 -5.14 -14.67
N GLN A 597 -48.95 -4.12 -15.32
CA GLN A 597 -48.77 -2.72 -14.98
C GLN A 597 -49.87 -2.37 -13.97
N ARG A 598 -49.54 -1.66 -12.89
CA ARG A 598 -50.55 -1.11 -11.99
C ARG A 598 -50.18 0.34 -11.67
N ASP A 599 -51.14 1.19 -12.00
CA ASP A 599 -51.07 2.63 -12.06
C ASP A 599 -51.04 3.31 -10.68
N LEU A 600 -50.53 4.54 -10.72
CA LEU A 600 -50.68 5.60 -9.73
C LEU A 600 -52.14 6.07 -9.62
N GLU A 601 -52.40 6.78 -8.51
CA GLU A 601 -53.54 7.64 -8.17
C GLU A 601 -54.69 6.98 -7.38
N ASP A 602 -54.83 7.35 -6.10
CA ASP A 602 -55.88 8.27 -5.63
C ASP A 602 -55.94 8.34 -4.09
N LEU A 603 -55.79 9.55 -3.52
CA LEU A 603 -56.86 10.24 -2.77
C LEU A 603 -56.35 11.49 -2.03
N SER A 604 -56.92 12.60 -2.47
CA SER A 604 -56.77 13.97 -2.00
C SER A 604 -57.80 14.39 -0.94
N LEU A 605 -57.56 15.57 -0.33
CA LEU A 605 -58.49 16.49 0.37
C LEU A 605 -58.81 16.14 1.84
N THR A 606 -58.67 17.05 2.80
CA THR A 606 -59.41 18.33 2.88
C THR A 606 -58.65 19.48 3.56
N GLN A 607 -58.88 20.71 3.05
CA GLN A 607 -58.67 21.98 3.73
C GLN A 607 -59.87 22.32 4.61
N GLY A 608 -59.63 23.05 5.71
CA GLY A 608 -60.65 23.73 6.53
C GLY A 608 -60.01 24.84 7.37
N GLU A 609 -60.42 26.08 7.08
CA GLU A 609 -60.01 27.40 7.59
C GLU A 609 -60.17 27.56 9.12
N GLY A 610 -59.56 28.49 9.88
CA GLY A 610 -58.71 29.65 9.67
C GLY A 610 -58.68 30.47 10.98
N LYS A 611 -57.67 31.34 11.19
CA LYS A 611 -57.76 32.69 11.78
C LYS A 611 -56.39 33.25 12.16
N LYS A 612 -56.18 34.52 11.76
CA LYS A 612 -55.05 35.38 12.06
C LYS A 612 -54.84 35.55 13.58
N GLY A 613 -53.60 35.36 14.02
CA GLY A 613 -53.13 35.70 15.37
C GLY A 613 -51.65 36.02 15.33
N LYS A 614 -51.27 37.13 15.98
CA LYS A 614 -49.97 37.81 15.95
C LYS A 614 -48.78 36.90 16.29
N ALA A 615 -47.65 37.17 15.64
CA ALA A 615 -46.34 36.59 15.95
C ALA A 615 -45.91 36.94 17.40
N PRO A 616 -45.37 35.98 18.18
CA PRO A 616 -44.81 36.27 19.49
C PRO A 616 -43.39 36.82 19.33
N VAL A 617 -43.20 38.02 19.87
CA VAL A 617 -41.93 38.63 20.23
C VAL A 617 -41.32 37.80 21.37
N ILE A 618 -40.09 37.31 21.17
CA ILE A 618 -39.22 36.88 22.27
C ILE A 618 -37.85 37.51 22.05
N ASP A 619 -37.38 38.14 23.12
CA ASP A 619 -36.32 39.11 23.20
C ASP A 619 -34.94 38.60 22.78
N ALA A 620 -34.26 39.44 22.01
CA ALA A 620 -32.82 39.36 21.79
C ALA A 620 -32.09 39.81 23.07
N PRO A 621 -31.12 39.03 23.59
CA PRO A 621 -30.29 39.47 24.70
C PRO A 621 -29.33 40.57 24.25
N VAL A 622 -29.51 41.75 24.85
CA VAL A 622 -28.53 42.79 25.19
C VAL A 622 -27.18 42.67 24.44
N VAL A 623 -27.08 43.38 23.33
CA VAL A 623 -25.82 43.66 22.65
C VAL A 623 -24.96 44.51 23.58
N GLY A 624 -23.91 43.89 24.14
CA GLY A 624 -22.82 44.59 24.78
C GLY A 624 -22.13 45.54 23.79
N PRO A 625 -21.37 46.55 24.27
CA PRO A 625 -20.91 47.64 23.44
C PRO A 625 -20.06 47.15 22.26
N SER A 626 -20.39 47.59 21.05
CA SER A 626 -19.60 47.30 19.85
C SER A 626 -18.15 47.74 20.04
N LEU A 627 -17.20 47.09 19.36
CA LEU A 627 -15.77 47.47 19.34
C LEU A 627 -15.55 48.95 18.99
N HIS A 628 -16.54 49.60 18.38
CA HIS A 628 -16.56 51.03 18.04
C HIS A 628 -16.75 51.97 19.25
N SER A 629 -17.24 51.49 20.41
CA SER A 629 -17.38 52.30 21.63
C SER A 629 -16.18 52.21 22.58
N LEU A 630 -15.20 51.34 22.29
CA LEU A 630 -13.93 51.25 23.03
C LEU A 630 -12.80 52.05 22.37
N LEU A 631 -12.98 52.47 21.11
CA LEU A 631 -12.01 53.29 20.37
C LEU A 631 -12.28 54.80 20.46
N GLY A 632 -13.39 55.22 21.09
CA GLY A 632 -13.79 56.64 21.21
C GLY A 632 -13.12 57.43 22.34
N ARG A 633 -12.12 56.88 23.03
CA ARG A 633 -11.40 57.56 24.15
C ARG A 633 -9.87 57.50 24.08
N LEU A 634 -9.32 57.14 22.92
CA LEU A 634 -7.87 57.16 22.71
C LEU A 634 -7.52 58.46 21.96
N ASN A 635 -6.63 59.28 22.53
CA ASN A 635 -6.07 60.42 21.80
C ASN A 635 -5.36 59.89 20.55
N THR A 636 -5.37 60.67 19.46
CA THR A 636 -4.84 60.29 18.12
C THR A 636 -3.46 59.63 18.17
N TRP A 637 -2.62 60.02 19.12
CA TRP A 637 -1.31 59.43 19.36
C TRP A 637 -1.34 58.00 19.95
N GLN A 638 -2.27 57.71 20.86
CA GLN A 638 -2.40 56.36 21.44
C GLN A 638 -2.97 55.36 20.43
N ALA A 639 -3.87 55.80 19.54
CA ALA A 639 -4.36 54.99 18.42
C ALA A 639 -3.24 54.69 17.41
N LEU A 640 -2.38 55.67 17.12
CA LEU A 640 -1.18 55.49 16.28
C LEU A 640 -0.20 54.48 16.90
N VAL A 641 0.06 54.56 18.21
CA VAL A 641 0.94 53.60 18.91
C VAL A 641 0.35 52.20 18.89
N LEU A 642 -0.95 52.03 19.15
CA LEU A 642 -1.63 50.74 19.06
C LEU A 642 -1.58 50.16 17.64
N TRP A 643 -1.79 51.00 16.63
CA TRP A 643 -1.68 50.59 15.23
C TRP A 643 -0.25 50.17 14.88
N LEU A 644 0.76 50.93 15.33
CA LEU A 644 2.18 50.59 15.15
C LEU A 644 2.53 49.26 15.85
N VAL A 645 2.03 49.02 17.07
CA VAL A 645 2.25 47.77 17.80
C VAL A 645 1.61 46.58 17.07
N VAL A 646 0.40 46.74 16.53
CA VAL A 646 -0.26 45.70 15.74
C VAL A 646 0.48 45.42 14.43
N VAL A 647 0.94 46.46 13.73
CA VAL A 647 1.71 46.32 12.48
C VAL A 647 3.07 45.67 12.75
N VAL A 648 3.78 46.07 13.80
CA VAL A 648 5.07 45.46 14.20
C VAL A 648 4.86 44.02 14.65
N ALA A 649 3.80 43.72 15.41
CA ALA A 649 3.45 42.36 15.79
C ALA A 649 3.12 41.52 14.56
N PHE A 650 2.35 42.05 13.59
CA PHE A 650 2.03 41.35 12.35
C PHE A 650 3.28 41.10 11.50
N LEU A 651 4.14 42.09 11.34
CA LEU A 651 5.42 41.96 10.61
C LEU A 651 6.42 41.02 11.31
N ALA A 652 6.34 40.84 12.64
CA ALA A 652 7.17 39.90 13.38
C ALA A 652 6.59 38.48 13.43
N LEU A 653 5.26 38.34 13.53
CA LEU A 653 4.57 37.06 13.68
C LEU A 653 4.38 36.35 12.34
N VAL A 654 4.07 37.09 11.26
CA VAL A 654 3.79 36.50 9.94
C VAL A 654 5.01 35.76 9.37
N PRO A 655 6.25 36.30 9.41
CA PRO A 655 7.43 35.54 9.00
C PRO A 655 7.71 34.34 9.89
N ARG A 656 7.42 34.41 11.20
CA ARG A 656 7.60 33.30 12.14
C ARG A 656 6.56 32.18 11.93
N ILE A 657 5.31 32.54 11.67
CA ILE A 657 4.23 31.59 11.30
C ILE A 657 4.50 31.01 9.91
N ALA A 658 4.99 31.82 8.96
CA ALA A 658 5.41 31.34 7.64
C ALA A 658 6.63 30.41 7.74
N LYS A 659 7.58 30.66 8.65
CA LYS A 659 8.74 29.80 8.93
C LYS A 659 8.34 28.50 9.65
N LEU A 660 7.38 28.53 10.57
CA LEU A 660 6.81 27.35 11.21
C LEU A 660 5.99 26.49 10.23
N ARG A 661 5.17 27.12 9.37
CA ARG A 661 4.47 26.44 8.27
C ARG A 661 5.44 25.89 7.22
N ARG A 662 6.55 26.58 6.91
CA ARG A 662 7.63 26.05 6.05
C ARG A 662 8.35 24.86 6.69
N ARG A 663 8.56 24.84 8.01
CA ARG A 663 9.14 23.69 8.72
C ARG A 663 8.19 22.48 8.75
N GLN A 664 6.88 22.69 8.91
CA GLN A 664 5.88 21.63 8.75
C GLN A 664 5.80 21.10 7.32
N ARG A 665 5.90 21.98 6.30
CA ARG A 665 5.94 21.58 4.87
C ARG A 665 7.26 20.92 4.45
N SER A 666 8.37 21.23 5.10
CA SER A 666 9.69 20.62 4.84
C SER A 666 9.81 19.19 5.36
N GLY A 667 8.93 18.77 6.29
CA GLY A 667 8.79 17.36 6.68
C GLY A 667 7.77 16.58 5.85
N MET A 668 7.13 17.21 4.85
CA MET A 668 6.14 16.62 3.94
C MET A 668 6.50 16.88 2.46
N ARG A 669 7.80 17.07 2.18
CA ARG A 669 8.34 17.08 0.81
C ARG A 669 9.10 15.78 0.60
N THR A 670 8.55 14.92 -0.23
CA THR A 670 9.30 14.00 -1.07
C THR A 670 8.88 14.35 -2.49
N GLU A 671 9.87 14.70 -3.30
CA GLU A 671 9.82 15.63 -4.44
C GLU A 671 8.75 15.38 -5.50
#